data_AF-A0A5J5BBG1-F1
#
_entry.id   AF-A0A5J5BBG1-F1
#
_cell.length_a   1.000
_cell.length_b   1.000
_cell.length_c   1.000
_cell.angle_alpha   90.00
_cell.angle_beta   90.00
_cell.angle_gamma   90.00
#
_symmetry.space_group_name_H-M   'P 1'
#
loop_
_entity.id
_entity.type
_entity.pdbx_description
1 polymer ?
#
loop_
_entity_poly.entity_id
_entity_poly.type
_entity_poly.pdbx_seq_one_letter_code
_entity_poly.pdbx_strand_id
1 'polypeptide(L)'
;MTEFWDLKQNKARKTPSGPPLCTSLSHNIRAFVRITVFGYRTRSSRSPTSISISGQKVPMAASEENSALFPIFILTMIALPLVPYTILKLCRAASKKTKSIHCECSVCSQSGKYRKSIFKQISTFSTCSNLTLVLLWVIMGILVYYIKHISREIQVFEPFNILGLEPGASDSEIKKAYRRLSIQYHPDKNPDPEANKYFVEYISKAYQALTDPISRENFEKYGHPDGRQGFQMGIALPQFLLNIDGASGGILLLWIVGICILLPLVIAVVYLSRSSKYTGNYVMHQTLSAYYYFMKPSLAPSKVMDVFIKAAEYMEIPVRRTDGEPLQKLFMLVRSELNLDLKNIKQEQAKFWKQHPALVKTELLIQAHLTRETTALSPDLLRDFKRVLELAPRLLEELMKMSVIPRTARGHGWLRPAIGVVELSQCIIQAVPLSTRKAAGGSPEGIAPFLQLPHFNEAIIKKLARKKLRTFQELRDMTLQDRADLLSQAAGFSAAEVQDVELVLEMMPSITIEVTCETEGEEGIQEGDIVTVHAWVTLNRVNGLIGALPHAPYYPFHKEENFWFLLADPNLNNVWFSQKVNFMDEAAAITAVSKAIGETMEGSGASVKETSTAIREAVEKVRGGSRLVMGKFQAPEEGNFNLSCYFLCDSWIGCDKKTSLKVKVLKRTRAGTRGGHVAEEGPVLEDGVEEEEEIEEEDDDYDSEYSEDEEDKLDKNKKGKAANGTVRGKGGESSSEGSSSDEE
;
A
#
# COMPACT_ATOMS: atom_id res chain seq x y z
N MET A 1 2.67 -27.27 7.99
CA MET A 1 2.09 -25.96 7.60
C MET A 1 3.26 -25.00 7.41
N THR A 2 3.96 -25.12 6.28
CA THR A 2 5.26 -24.46 6.05
C THR A 2 5.59 -24.43 4.56
N GLU A 3 5.53 -25.59 3.89
CA GLU A 3 6.08 -25.76 2.53
C GLU A 3 5.20 -25.22 1.39
N PHE A 4 3.92 -24.95 1.62
CA PHE A 4 2.98 -24.54 0.56
C PHE A 4 3.09 -23.05 0.14
N TRP A 5 4.12 -22.33 0.59
CA TRP A 5 4.34 -20.90 0.29
C TRP A 5 5.55 -20.62 -0.62
N ASP A 6 6.54 -21.51 -0.74
CA ASP A 6 7.76 -21.26 -1.52
C ASP A 6 7.64 -21.57 -3.02
N LEU A 7 6.65 -22.39 -3.42
CA LEU A 7 6.47 -22.88 -4.80
C LEU A 7 6.02 -21.82 -5.83
N LYS A 8 6.10 -20.52 -5.52
CA LYS A 8 5.66 -19.42 -6.40
C LYS A 8 6.71 -18.35 -6.72
N GLN A 9 8.00 -18.61 -6.50
CA GLN A 9 9.09 -17.69 -6.91
C GLN A 9 9.97 -18.18 -8.09
N ASN A 10 9.95 -19.46 -8.46
CA ASN A 10 10.93 -20.04 -9.41
C ASN A 10 10.38 -20.27 -10.84
N LYS A 11 10.04 -19.19 -11.57
CA LYS A 11 9.97 -19.23 -13.05
C LYS A 11 10.01 -17.84 -13.73
N ALA A 12 11.21 -17.31 -14.04
CA ALA A 12 11.47 -16.34 -15.14
C ALA A 12 12.94 -15.83 -15.19
N ARG A 13 13.75 -16.29 -16.16
CA ARG A 13 14.93 -15.58 -16.71
C ARG A 13 15.28 -16.07 -18.12
N LYS A 14 15.87 -15.17 -18.93
CA LYS A 14 16.19 -15.22 -20.40
C LYS A 14 14.99 -14.79 -21.29
N THR A 15 14.77 -13.50 -21.63
CA THR A 15 15.49 -12.53 -22.53
C THR A 15 15.15 -12.69 -24.02
N PRO A 16 15.11 -11.62 -24.88
CA PRO A 16 15.62 -10.24 -24.67
C PRO A 16 14.71 -9.06 -25.13
N SER A 17 15.23 -7.82 -25.00
CA SER A 17 14.93 -6.56 -25.73
C SER A 17 13.54 -5.89 -25.66
N GLY A 18 13.52 -4.62 -25.20
CA GLY A 18 12.38 -3.68 -25.25
C GLY A 18 12.41 -2.68 -24.07
N PRO A 19 12.37 -1.35 -24.28
CA PRO A 19 12.60 -0.38 -23.20
C PRO A 19 11.33 0.12 -22.49
N PRO A 20 11.41 0.32 -21.15
CA PRO A 20 10.73 1.47 -20.55
C PRO A 20 11.61 2.23 -19.53
N LEU A 21 11.32 3.52 -19.33
CA LEU A 21 11.94 4.33 -18.27
C LEU A 21 11.35 4.02 -16.87
N CYS A 22 12.02 4.52 -15.83
CA CYS A 22 11.53 4.65 -14.44
C CYS A 22 11.46 3.39 -13.54
N THR A 23 12.49 2.52 -13.58
CA THR A 23 12.76 1.54 -12.49
C THR A 23 14.21 1.57 -11.95
N SER A 24 14.84 2.75 -11.90
CA SER A 24 16.16 2.93 -11.27
C SER A 24 16.06 3.46 -9.83
N LEU A 25 16.01 2.53 -8.86
CA LEU A 25 16.49 2.75 -7.48
C LEU A 25 16.67 1.44 -6.68
N SER A 26 15.95 0.38 -7.04
CA SER A 26 15.90 -0.87 -6.26
C SER A 26 16.97 -1.92 -6.60
N HIS A 27 17.74 -1.75 -7.69
CA HIS A 27 18.68 -2.78 -8.16
C HIS A 27 20.11 -2.69 -7.59
N ASN A 28 20.56 -1.50 -7.17
CA ASN A 28 21.95 -1.31 -6.70
C ASN A 28 22.25 -1.90 -5.32
N ILE A 29 21.24 -2.22 -4.51
CA ILE A 29 21.43 -2.74 -3.14
C ILE A 29 21.83 -4.23 -3.14
N ARG A 30 21.42 -5.01 -4.14
CA ARG A 30 21.74 -6.46 -4.21
C ARG A 30 23.15 -6.80 -4.74
N ALA A 31 23.87 -5.82 -5.28
CA ALA A 31 25.26 -6.02 -5.75
C ALA A 31 26.30 -5.89 -4.61
N PHE A 32 26.05 -5.04 -3.61
CA PHE A 32 27.07 -4.61 -2.64
C PHE A 32 27.32 -5.61 -1.49
N VAL A 33 26.43 -6.59 -1.29
CA VAL A 33 26.45 -7.50 -0.12
C VAL A 33 27.15 -8.84 -0.41
N ARG A 34 27.70 -9.04 -1.62
CA ARG A 34 28.24 -10.35 -2.05
C ARG A 34 29.78 -10.40 -2.24
N ILE A 35 30.52 -9.40 -1.74
CA ILE A 35 31.99 -9.33 -1.83
C ILE A 35 32.60 -8.99 -0.46
N THR A 36 32.36 -9.82 0.56
CA THR A 36 33.03 -9.67 1.88
C THR A 36 33.22 -10.97 2.69
N VAL A 37 32.93 -12.14 2.12
CA VAL A 37 33.26 -13.44 2.76
C VAL A 37 33.79 -14.42 1.72
N PHE A 38 35.11 -14.51 1.60
CA PHE A 38 35.80 -15.72 1.15
C PHE A 38 37.20 -15.76 1.77
N GLY A 39 37.49 -16.79 2.56
CA GLY A 39 38.72 -16.89 3.34
C GLY A 39 39.93 -17.31 2.49
N TYR A 40 41.10 -16.73 2.76
CA TYR A 40 42.34 -17.19 2.15
C TYR A 40 42.83 -18.49 2.80
N ARG A 41 42.85 -19.57 2.02
CA ARG A 41 43.43 -20.86 2.40
C ARG A 41 44.95 -20.76 2.40
N THR A 42 45.60 -21.24 3.46
CA THR A 42 47.05 -21.24 3.59
C THR A 42 47.73 -22.20 2.62
N ARG A 43 48.89 -21.80 2.07
CA ARG A 43 49.90 -22.75 1.59
C ARG A 43 51.30 -22.15 1.74
N SER A 44 52.21 -22.95 2.31
CA SER A 44 53.59 -22.53 2.60
C SER A 44 54.52 -22.63 1.38
N SER A 45 55.56 -21.79 1.38
CA SER A 45 56.96 -22.07 0.97
C SER A 45 57.60 -21.08 -0.02
N ARG A 46 58.41 -20.15 0.52
CA ARG A 46 59.82 -19.90 0.13
C ARG A 46 60.47 -18.87 1.05
N SER A 47 61.80 -18.91 1.13
CA SER A 47 62.68 -18.14 2.02
C SER A 47 62.97 -16.72 1.50
N PRO A 48 63.53 -15.81 2.32
CA PRO A 48 63.43 -14.37 2.07
C PRO A 48 64.55 -13.80 1.20
N THR A 49 64.23 -12.72 0.47
CA THR A 49 65.19 -11.73 -0.04
C THR A 49 64.81 -10.34 0.46
N SER A 50 65.67 -9.77 1.31
CA SER A 50 65.50 -8.42 1.85
C SER A 50 65.80 -7.37 0.79
N ILE A 51 64.78 -6.66 0.32
CA ILE A 51 64.92 -5.45 -0.50
C ILE A 51 64.40 -4.27 0.31
N SER A 52 65.32 -3.50 0.88
CA SER A 52 65.02 -2.21 1.50
C SER A 52 64.86 -1.18 0.39
N ILE A 53 63.65 -0.64 0.23
CA ILE A 53 63.41 0.54 -0.62
C ILE A 53 63.02 1.71 0.29
N SER A 54 63.66 2.84 0.01
CA SER A 54 63.55 4.11 0.73
C SER A 54 62.10 4.55 0.97
N GLY A 55 61.86 5.10 2.16
CA GLY A 55 60.53 5.54 2.59
C GLY A 55 59.96 6.68 1.72
N GLN A 56 59.11 6.33 0.77
CA GLN A 56 58.31 7.30 0.02
C GLN A 56 57.02 7.60 0.82
N LYS A 57 56.99 8.74 1.51
CA LYS A 57 55.80 9.19 2.25
C LYS A 57 54.63 9.35 1.27
N VAL A 58 53.58 8.55 1.45
CA VAL A 58 52.27 8.83 0.85
C VAL A 58 51.81 10.21 1.35
N PRO A 59 51.34 11.12 0.48
CA PRO A 59 50.82 12.40 0.92
C PRO A 59 49.57 12.18 1.78
N MET A 60 49.67 12.46 3.08
CA MET A 60 48.50 12.65 3.94
C MET A 60 47.65 13.77 3.34
N ALA A 61 46.35 13.57 3.24
CA ALA A 61 45.42 14.60 2.79
C ALA A 61 45.37 15.73 3.83
N ALA A 62 46.00 16.86 3.52
CA ALA A 62 45.91 18.06 4.35
C ALA A 62 44.48 18.62 4.28
N SER A 63 43.86 18.84 5.44
CA SER A 63 42.60 19.57 5.56
C SER A 63 42.92 21.05 5.75
N GLU A 64 42.56 21.89 4.78
CA GLU A 64 42.87 23.32 4.80
C GLU A 64 42.03 24.06 5.84
N GLU A 65 42.67 24.92 6.63
CA GLU A 65 42.07 25.66 7.75
C GLU A 65 40.90 26.56 7.30
N ASN A 66 40.99 27.14 6.10
CA ASN A 66 39.98 28.05 5.52
C ASN A 66 39.19 27.42 4.35
N SER A 67 38.94 26.10 4.39
CA SER A 67 38.33 25.34 3.28
C SER A 67 36.86 25.70 2.99
N ALA A 68 36.65 26.74 2.16
CA ALA A 68 35.35 27.10 1.56
C ALA A 68 34.68 25.94 0.77
N LEU A 69 35.43 24.88 0.47
CA LEU A 69 34.98 23.64 -0.13
C LEU A 69 33.95 22.87 0.73
N PHE A 70 34.05 22.90 2.07
CA PHE A 70 33.11 22.15 2.93
C PHE A 70 31.66 22.69 2.86
N PRO A 71 31.40 24.00 2.98
CA PRO A 71 30.08 24.57 2.69
C PRO A 71 29.53 24.20 1.31
N ILE A 72 30.38 24.14 0.27
CA ILE A 72 29.98 23.77 -1.10
C ILE A 72 29.63 22.27 -1.20
N PHE A 73 30.37 21.41 -0.50
CA PHE A 73 30.08 19.98 -0.37
C PHE A 73 28.73 19.74 0.34
N ILE A 74 28.47 20.43 1.46
CA ILE A 74 27.19 20.34 2.16
C ILE A 74 26.04 20.92 1.30
N LEU A 75 26.26 22.03 0.60
CA LEU A 75 25.30 22.62 -0.32
C LEU A 75 24.89 21.62 -1.42
N THR A 76 25.85 20.95 -2.06
CA THR A 76 25.56 19.96 -3.12
C THR A 76 24.87 18.71 -2.58
N MET A 77 25.29 18.21 -1.39
CA MET A 77 24.63 17.07 -0.72
C MET A 77 23.19 17.36 -0.26
N ILE A 78 22.86 18.62 0.06
CA ILE A 78 21.47 19.04 0.33
C ILE A 78 20.68 19.26 -0.97
N ALA A 79 21.28 19.90 -1.97
CA ALA A 79 20.60 20.25 -3.22
C ALA A 79 20.21 19.03 -4.06
N LEU A 80 21.09 18.02 -4.14
CA LEU A 80 20.90 16.80 -4.95
C LEU A 80 19.60 16.04 -4.63
N PRO A 81 19.21 15.79 -3.36
CA PRO A 81 17.89 15.25 -3.04
C PRO A 81 16.79 16.32 -3.01
N LEU A 82 17.06 17.53 -2.50
CA LEU A 82 16.04 18.55 -2.25
C LEU A 82 15.39 19.05 -3.55
N VAL A 83 16.20 19.42 -4.55
CA VAL A 83 15.70 20.04 -5.79
C VAL A 83 14.83 19.05 -6.59
N PRO A 84 15.26 17.82 -6.92
CA PRO A 84 14.39 16.85 -7.60
C PRO A 84 13.15 16.48 -6.79
N TYR A 85 13.25 16.32 -5.46
CA TYR A 85 12.09 16.06 -4.62
C TYR A 85 11.07 17.20 -4.68
N THR A 86 11.51 18.46 -4.65
CA THR A 86 10.60 19.61 -4.73
C THR A 86 9.97 19.77 -6.10
N ILE A 87 10.72 19.54 -7.19
CA ILE A 87 10.18 19.51 -8.56
C ILE A 87 9.13 18.40 -8.68
N LEU A 88 9.44 17.17 -8.27
CA LEU A 88 8.48 16.06 -8.30
C LEU A 88 7.23 16.34 -7.44
N LYS A 89 7.39 17.00 -6.29
CA LYS A 89 6.29 17.38 -5.39
C LYS A 89 5.41 18.48 -5.99
N LEU A 90 6.00 19.47 -6.67
CA LEU A 90 5.31 20.55 -7.38
C LEU A 90 4.59 20.02 -8.64
N CYS A 91 5.25 19.22 -9.46
CA CYS A 91 4.64 18.55 -10.62
C CYS A 91 3.48 17.63 -10.21
N ARG A 92 3.63 16.87 -9.11
CA ARG A 92 2.52 16.08 -8.53
C ARG A 92 1.39 16.96 -7.99
N ALA A 93 1.68 18.12 -7.41
CA ALA A 93 0.65 19.06 -6.96
C ALA A 93 -0.11 19.72 -8.13
N ALA A 94 0.56 20.01 -9.25
CA ALA A 94 -0.06 20.48 -10.47
C ALA A 94 -0.90 19.39 -11.16
N SER A 95 -0.39 18.15 -11.21
CA SER A 95 -1.03 16.99 -11.84
C SER A 95 -2.25 16.46 -11.05
N LYS A 96 -2.26 16.54 -9.71
CA LYS A 96 -3.38 16.07 -8.86
C LYS A 96 -4.60 17.01 -8.88
N LYS A 97 -5.18 17.19 -10.07
CA LYS A 97 -6.42 17.93 -10.32
C LYS A 97 -7.52 17.10 -11.00
N THR A 98 -7.50 15.79 -10.83
CA THR A 98 -8.72 14.96 -10.93
C THR A 98 -9.76 15.53 -9.97
N LYS A 99 -10.73 16.28 -10.51
CA LYS A 99 -11.89 16.74 -9.75
C LYS A 99 -12.78 15.52 -9.48
N SER A 100 -12.85 15.07 -8.24
CA SER A 100 -13.89 14.12 -7.83
C SER A 100 -15.24 14.83 -7.91
N ILE A 101 -16.03 14.48 -8.93
CA ILE A 101 -17.41 14.95 -9.08
C ILE A 101 -18.23 14.38 -7.91
N HIS A 102 -19.14 15.17 -7.36
CA HIS A 102 -20.04 14.77 -6.29
C HIS A 102 -21.44 15.35 -6.56
N CYS A 103 -22.47 14.76 -5.94
CA CYS A 103 -23.81 15.32 -6.00
C CYS A 103 -23.83 16.73 -5.37
N GLU A 104 -24.59 17.66 -5.96
CA GLU A 104 -24.69 19.06 -5.52
C GLU A 104 -26.03 19.40 -4.81
N CYS A 105 -26.91 18.40 -4.65
CA CYS A 105 -28.20 18.54 -3.94
C CYS A 105 -28.08 19.20 -2.56
N SER A 106 -29.18 19.80 -2.08
CA SER A 106 -29.24 20.55 -0.83
C SER A 106 -28.72 19.76 0.37
N VAL A 107 -29.08 18.47 0.47
CA VAL A 107 -28.70 17.56 1.56
C VAL A 107 -27.18 17.28 1.56
N CYS A 108 -26.57 17.06 0.39
CA CYS A 108 -25.12 16.93 0.27
C CYS A 108 -24.40 18.23 0.62
N SER A 109 -24.93 19.37 0.20
CA SER A 109 -24.40 20.69 0.55
C SER A 109 -24.49 21.00 2.05
N GLN A 110 -25.61 20.68 2.69
CA GLN A 110 -25.84 20.86 4.13
C GLN A 110 -24.94 19.96 4.99
N SER A 111 -24.60 18.75 4.52
CA SER A 111 -23.71 17.82 5.24
C SER A 111 -22.31 18.38 5.55
N GLY A 112 -21.86 19.40 4.82
CA GLY A 112 -20.53 19.98 4.93
C GLY A 112 -19.38 19.07 4.44
N LYS A 113 -19.66 17.81 4.11
CA LYS A 113 -18.71 16.75 3.72
C LYS A 113 -17.75 17.14 2.59
N TYR A 114 -18.24 17.89 1.61
CA TYR A 114 -17.48 18.34 0.43
C TYR A 114 -16.92 19.76 0.59
N ARG A 115 -17.35 20.50 1.63
CA ARG A 115 -16.89 21.86 1.92
C ARG A 115 -15.46 21.82 2.46
N LYS A 116 -14.49 22.12 1.60
CA LYS A 116 -13.07 22.22 1.97
C LYS A 116 -12.88 23.25 3.08
N SER A 117 -12.69 22.79 4.31
CA SER A 117 -12.25 23.66 5.40
C SER A 117 -10.88 24.23 5.05
N ILE A 118 -10.82 25.55 4.88
CA ILE A 118 -9.60 26.32 4.56
C ILE A 118 -8.50 25.98 5.58
N PHE A 119 -8.88 25.79 6.84
CA PHE A 119 -8.01 25.38 7.94
C PHE A 119 -7.30 24.04 7.68
N LYS A 120 -7.95 23.10 6.99
CA LYS A 120 -7.38 21.77 6.66
C LYS A 120 -6.44 21.83 5.45
N GLN A 121 -6.64 22.80 4.54
CA GLN A 121 -5.71 23.10 3.46
C GLN A 121 -4.43 23.75 4.02
N ILE A 122 -4.57 24.68 4.98
CA ILE A 122 -3.45 25.27 5.74
C ILE A 122 -2.74 24.20 6.60
N SER A 123 -3.47 23.33 7.31
CA SER A 123 -2.85 22.27 8.12
C SER A 123 -2.11 21.23 7.26
N THR A 124 -2.50 21.05 5.99
CA THR A 124 -1.75 20.22 5.04
C THR A 124 -0.40 20.86 4.69
N PHE A 125 -0.35 22.20 4.50
CA PHE A 125 0.90 22.93 4.40
C PHE A 125 1.72 22.83 5.70
N SER A 126 1.09 22.92 6.86
CA SER A 126 1.72 22.76 8.19
C SER A 126 1.98 21.30 8.62
N THR A 127 2.15 20.37 7.68
CA THR A 127 2.64 19.01 8.00
C THR A 127 4.15 19.00 8.17
N CYS A 128 4.68 18.15 9.07
CA CYS A 128 6.12 18.09 9.37
C CYS A 128 7.00 17.92 8.11
N SER A 129 6.58 17.09 7.14
CA SER A 129 7.30 16.90 5.86
C SER A 129 7.31 18.12 4.92
N ASN A 130 6.44 19.10 5.14
CA ASN A 130 6.48 20.39 4.43
C ASN A 130 7.31 21.41 5.22
N LEU A 131 7.19 21.42 6.56
CA LEU A 131 8.02 22.27 7.42
C LEU A 131 9.51 21.93 7.29
N THR A 132 9.89 20.64 7.27
CA THR A 132 11.28 20.24 7.05
C THR A 132 11.79 20.59 5.65
N LEU A 133 10.93 20.52 4.62
CA LEU A 133 11.28 20.98 3.27
C LEU A 133 11.56 22.49 3.26
N VAL A 134 10.69 23.31 3.86
CA VAL A 134 10.91 24.77 3.95
C VAL A 134 12.18 25.08 4.74
N LEU A 135 12.39 24.40 5.87
CA LEU A 135 13.59 24.55 6.69
C LEU A 135 14.87 24.16 5.93
N LEU A 136 14.85 23.10 5.11
CA LEU A 136 15.98 22.73 4.25
C LEU A 136 16.26 23.78 3.16
N TRP A 137 15.23 24.43 2.59
CA TRP A 137 15.43 25.57 1.67
C TRP A 137 15.99 26.81 2.36
N VAL A 138 15.58 27.09 3.61
CA VAL A 138 16.14 28.17 4.42
C VAL A 138 17.61 27.90 4.74
N ILE A 139 17.96 26.68 5.16
CA ILE A 139 19.36 26.26 5.38
C ILE A 139 20.17 26.37 4.09
N MET A 140 19.61 25.95 2.95
CA MET A 140 20.26 26.08 1.64
C MET A 140 20.53 27.54 1.28
N GLY A 141 19.57 28.44 1.50
CA GLY A 141 19.73 29.89 1.31
C GLY A 141 20.79 30.50 2.22
N ILE A 142 20.84 30.08 3.50
CA ILE A 142 21.87 30.51 4.46
C ILE A 142 23.26 30.01 4.04
N LEU A 143 23.39 28.76 3.58
CA LEU A 143 24.64 28.22 3.05
C LEU A 143 25.12 28.98 1.80
N VAL A 144 24.22 29.29 0.86
CA VAL A 144 24.55 30.11 -0.32
C VAL A 144 24.97 31.53 0.09
N TYR A 145 24.32 32.13 1.09
CA TYR A 145 24.73 33.42 1.64
C TYR A 145 26.14 33.35 2.29
N TYR A 146 26.41 32.31 3.07
CA TYR A 146 27.71 32.07 3.71
C TYR A 146 28.83 31.85 2.68
N ILE A 147 28.59 31.03 1.65
CA ILE A 147 29.51 30.82 0.53
C ILE A 147 29.78 32.15 -0.20
N LYS A 148 28.73 32.95 -0.46
CA LYS A 148 28.85 34.27 -1.08
C LYS A 148 29.65 35.27 -0.21
N HIS A 149 29.73 35.07 1.10
CA HIS A 149 30.60 35.84 1.97
C HIS A 149 32.06 35.37 1.86
N ILE A 150 32.32 34.10 2.19
CA ILE A 150 33.69 33.56 2.29
C ILE A 150 34.45 33.58 0.95
N SER A 151 33.76 33.42 -0.18
CA SER A 151 34.38 33.52 -1.52
C SER A 151 34.80 34.95 -1.92
N ARG A 152 34.58 35.97 -1.08
CA ARG A 152 35.10 37.34 -1.30
C ARG A 152 36.45 37.59 -0.64
N GLU A 153 36.85 36.74 0.30
CA GLU A 153 38.09 36.87 1.06
C GLU A 153 39.28 36.17 0.35
N ILE A 154 38.99 35.25 -0.58
CA ILE A 154 39.99 34.56 -1.41
C ILE A 154 40.33 35.45 -2.62
N GLN A 155 41.38 36.27 -2.50
CA GLN A 155 41.95 37.00 -3.64
C GLN A 155 42.86 36.08 -4.48
N VAL A 156 42.73 36.15 -5.81
CA VAL A 156 43.63 35.47 -6.74
C VAL A 156 45.00 36.15 -6.68
N PHE A 157 46.09 35.36 -6.65
CA PHE A 157 47.44 35.89 -6.55
C PHE A 157 47.90 36.53 -7.88
N GLU A 158 47.60 37.83 -8.04
CA GLU A 158 48.00 38.64 -9.19
C GLU A 158 49.07 39.67 -8.78
N PRO A 159 50.38 39.42 -9.06
CA PRO A 159 51.47 40.24 -8.52
C PRO A 159 51.39 41.73 -8.84
N PHE A 160 50.92 42.09 -10.05
CA PHE A 160 50.73 43.48 -10.45
C PHE A 160 49.64 44.17 -9.62
N ASN A 161 48.48 43.53 -9.45
CA ASN A 161 47.37 44.06 -8.65
C ASN A 161 47.70 44.15 -7.15
N ILE A 162 48.43 43.16 -6.60
CA ILE A 162 48.93 43.19 -5.20
C ILE A 162 49.87 44.38 -4.95
N LEU A 163 50.68 44.77 -5.94
CA LEU A 163 51.57 45.95 -5.85
C LEU A 163 50.88 47.27 -6.24
N GLY A 164 49.66 47.21 -6.77
CA GLY A 164 48.91 48.37 -7.27
C GLY A 164 49.53 48.97 -8.54
N LEU A 165 49.84 48.11 -9.51
CA LEU A 165 50.45 48.42 -10.81
C LEU A 165 49.66 47.77 -11.96
N GLU A 166 49.77 48.34 -13.16
CA GLU A 166 49.19 47.76 -14.37
C GLU A 166 50.09 46.64 -14.95
N PRO A 167 49.51 45.61 -15.63
CA PRO A 167 50.28 44.56 -16.27
C PRO A 167 51.25 45.11 -17.32
N GLY A 168 52.55 44.88 -17.11
CA GLY A 168 53.62 45.41 -17.97
C GLY A 168 54.35 46.65 -17.42
N ALA A 169 54.03 47.10 -16.21
CA ALA A 169 54.82 48.13 -15.51
C ALA A 169 56.32 47.76 -15.44
N SER A 170 57.19 48.77 -15.49
CA SER A 170 58.64 48.56 -15.55
C SER A 170 59.25 48.17 -14.20
N ASP A 171 60.40 47.49 -14.22
CA ASP A 171 61.24 47.19 -13.04
C ASP A 171 61.39 48.36 -12.06
N SER A 172 61.52 49.58 -12.60
CA SER A 172 61.70 50.80 -11.80
C SER A 172 60.44 51.17 -11.01
N GLU A 173 59.27 50.90 -11.58
CA GLU A 173 57.96 51.15 -10.97
C GLU A 173 57.59 50.03 -10.00
N ILE A 174 57.91 48.78 -10.33
CA ILE A 174 57.80 47.60 -9.44
C ILE A 174 58.61 47.84 -8.15
N LYS A 175 59.88 48.26 -8.28
CA LYS A 175 60.76 48.59 -7.14
C LYS A 175 60.24 49.80 -6.33
N LYS A 176 59.63 50.79 -6.99
CA LYS A 176 59.02 51.97 -6.35
C LYS A 176 57.73 51.62 -5.58
N ALA A 177 56.87 50.78 -6.15
CA ALA A 177 55.63 50.31 -5.54
C ALA A 177 55.92 49.40 -4.33
N TYR A 178 56.84 48.44 -4.49
CA TYR A 178 57.29 47.59 -3.38
C TYR A 178 57.90 48.42 -2.25
N ARG A 179 58.74 49.42 -2.53
CA ARG A 179 59.30 50.32 -1.51
C ARG A 179 58.23 51.16 -0.78
N ARG A 180 57.14 51.54 -1.45
CA ARG A 180 55.99 52.23 -0.83
C ARG A 180 55.26 51.30 0.14
N LEU A 181 54.90 50.10 -0.33
CA LEU A 181 54.12 49.14 0.45
C LEU A 181 54.94 48.52 1.59
N SER A 182 56.22 48.22 1.38
CA SER A 182 57.08 47.66 2.44
C SER A 182 57.29 48.62 3.60
N ILE A 183 57.25 49.94 3.40
CA ILE A 183 57.29 50.92 4.50
C ILE A 183 56.01 50.89 5.34
N GLN A 184 54.86 50.59 4.71
CA GLN A 184 53.53 50.60 5.34
C GLN A 184 53.19 49.29 6.08
N TYR A 185 53.74 48.16 5.62
CA TYR A 185 53.45 46.81 6.15
C TYR A 185 54.69 46.10 6.73
N HIS A 186 55.78 46.80 7.06
CA HIS A 186 56.97 46.16 7.65
C HIS A 186 56.71 45.68 9.08
N PRO A 187 57.16 44.47 9.49
CA PRO A 187 57.01 43.98 10.87
C PRO A 187 57.79 44.76 11.93
N ASP A 188 58.73 45.61 11.50
CA ASP A 188 59.49 46.53 12.36
C ASP A 188 58.84 47.92 12.49
N LYS A 189 57.76 48.19 11.74
CA LYS A 189 57.11 49.51 11.64
C LYS A 189 55.60 49.48 11.86
N ASN A 190 54.97 48.34 11.61
CA ASN A 190 53.58 48.08 11.91
C ASN A 190 53.50 46.90 12.91
N PRO A 191 52.98 47.11 14.13
CA PRO A 191 52.83 46.04 15.12
C PRO A 191 51.66 45.08 14.80
N ASP A 192 50.80 45.39 13.83
CA ASP A 192 49.62 44.57 13.51
C ASP A 192 50.03 43.20 12.93
N PRO A 193 49.65 42.07 13.56
CA PRO A 193 50.07 40.74 13.09
C PRO A 193 49.49 40.38 11.72
N GLU A 194 48.35 40.96 11.34
CA GLU A 194 47.71 40.77 10.04
C GLU A 194 48.44 41.54 8.93
N ALA A 195 48.90 42.77 9.19
CA ALA A 195 49.75 43.53 8.26
C ALA A 195 51.05 42.77 7.95
N ASN A 196 51.62 42.12 8.96
CA ASN A 196 52.86 41.38 8.85
C ASN A 196 52.71 40.07 8.08
N LYS A 197 51.58 39.36 8.23
CA LYS A 197 51.19 38.27 7.32
C LYS A 197 51.03 38.77 5.89
N TYR A 198 50.27 39.85 5.68
CA TYR A 198 50.03 40.39 4.33
C TYR A 198 51.33 40.78 3.61
N PHE A 199 52.30 41.34 4.35
CA PHE A 199 53.62 41.65 3.80
C PHE A 199 54.40 40.41 3.36
N VAL A 200 54.47 39.38 4.21
CA VAL A 200 55.25 38.17 3.93
C VAL A 200 54.58 37.27 2.88
N GLU A 201 53.25 37.11 2.97
CA GLU A 201 52.49 36.18 2.13
C GLU A 201 52.17 36.75 0.75
N TYR A 202 51.89 38.05 0.63
CA TYR A 202 51.46 38.68 -0.62
C TYR A 202 52.47 39.68 -1.17
N ILE A 203 52.82 40.75 -0.44
CA ILE A 203 53.64 41.85 -0.98
C ILE A 203 55.06 41.39 -1.35
N SER A 204 55.71 40.62 -0.47
CA SER A 204 57.07 40.08 -0.69
C SER A 204 57.09 39.09 -1.85
N LYS A 205 56.15 38.13 -1.88
CA LYS A 205 56.03 37.16 -2.97
C LYS A 205 55.70 37.80 -4.30
N ALA A 206 54.83 38.82 -4.34
CA ALA A 206 54.49 39.55 -5.56
C ALA A 206 55.71 40.28 -6.14
N TYR A 207 56.54 40.89 -5.29
CA TYR A 207 57.80 41.50 -5.73
C TYR A 207 58.80 40.46 -6.24
N GLN A 208 58.92 39.31 -5.57
CA GLN A 208 59.77 38.20 -6.01
C GLN A 208 59.32 37.63 -7.37
N ALA A 209 58.01 37.38 -7.54
CA ALA A 209 57.38 36.86 -8.76
C ALA A 209 57.67 37.70 -10.02
N LEU A 210 57.85 39.01 -9.86
CA LEU A 210 58.13 39.92 -10.99
C LEU A 210 59.62 40.25 -11.18
N THR A 211 60.44 40.12 -10.13
CA THR A 211 61.84 40.59 -10.13
C THR A 211 62.87 39.48 -10.30
N ASP A 212 62.59 38.26 -9.83
CA ASP A 212 63.47 37.11 -10.02
C ASP A 212 63.14 36.38 -11.34
N PRO A 213 64.09 36.19 -12.28
CA PRO A 213 63.82 35.55 -13.57
C PRO A 213 63.27 34.12 -13.44
N ILE A 214 63.66 33.36 -12.41
CA ILE A 214 63.17 31.98 -12.21
C ILE A 214 61.71 31.99 -11.75
N SER A 215 61.41 32.78 -10.71
CA SER A 215 60.04 33.00 -10.20
C SER A 215 59.13 33.59 -11.27
N ARG A 216 59.66 34.41 -12.17
CA ARG A 216 58.94 35.00 -13.29
C ARG A 216 58.64 33.99 -14.40
N GLU A 217 59.61 33.17 -14.84
CA GLU A 217 59.32 32.08 -15.79
C GLU A 217 58.29 31.12 -15.18
N ASN A 218 58.43 30.77 -13.90
CA ASN A 218 57.47 29.98 -13.16
C ASN A 218 56.06 30.59 -13.15
N PHE A 219 55.94 31.90 -12.90
CA PHE A 219 54.65 32.60 -12.94
C PHE A 219 54.04 32.64 -14.35
N GLU A 220 54.84 32.97 -15.37
CA GLU A 220 54.39 33.02 -16.78
C GLU A 220 53.99 31.62 -17.32
N LYS A 221 54.52 30.53 -16.74
CA LYS A 221 54.36 29.13 -17.18
C LYS A 221 53.38 28.29 -16.36
N TYR A 222 53.17 28.64 -15.08
CA TYR A 222 52.34 27.89 -14.13
C TYR A 222 51.36 28.75 -13.32
N GLY A 223 51.38 30.09 -13.47
CA GLY A 223 50.52 31.02 -12.74
C GLY A 223 50.93 31.28 -11.28
N HIS A 224 52.10 30.79 -10.84
CA HIS A 224 52.57 30.94 -9.45
C HIS A 224 54.10 31.03 -9.38
N PRO A 225 54.70 31.91 -8.55
CA PRO A 225 56.16 32.09 -8.48
C PRO A 225 56.92 30.82 -8.06
N ASP A 226 56.34 30.05 -7.13
CA ASP A 226 56.92 28.77 -6.65
C ASP A 226 56.88 27.64 -7.72
N GLY A 227 56.40 27.93 -8.94
CA GLY A 227 56.38 27.01 -10.06
C GLY A 227 55.24 26.00 -10.03
N ARG A 228 55.50 24.80 -10.54
CA ARG A 228 54.50 23.72 -10.61
C ARG A 228 54.15 23.20 -9.22
N GLN A 229 53.11 23.77 -8.62
CA GLN A 229 52.51 23.26 -7.40
C GLN A 229 52.11 21.77 -7.58
N GLY A 230 52.39 20.96 -6.57
CA GLY A 230 51.91 19.58 -6.52
C GLY A 230 50.40 19.56 -6.25
N PHE A 231 49.66 18.64 -6.89
CA PHE A 231 48.24 18.43 -6.61
C PHE A 231 48.06 17.93 -5.16
N GLN A 232 47.73 18.85 -4.25
CA GLN A 232 47.31 18.50 -2.90
C GLN A 232 45.84 18.06 -2.95
N MET A 233 45.57 16.79 -2.64
CA MET A 233 44.20 16.29 -2.52
C MET A 233 43.65 16.64 -1.14
N GLY A 234 43.15 17.87 -0.99
CA GLY A 234 42.41 18.28 0.20
C GLY A 234 41.07 17.54 0.30
N ILE A 235 40.76 17.00 1.48
CA ILE A 235 39.43 16.48 1.78
C ILE A 235 38.57 17.67 2.24
N ALA A 236 37.40 17.85 1.62
CA ALA A 236 36.44 18.91 1.97
C ALA A 236 35.67 18.63 3.28
N LEU A 237 36.37 18.19 4.33
CA LEU A 237 35.86 18.02 5.69
C LEU A 237 36.63 18.94 6.64
N PRO A 238 35.97 19.62 7.58
CA PRO A 238 36.61 20.60 8.45
C PRO A 238 37.43 19.90 9.54
N GLN A 239 38.56 20.49 9.93
CA GLN A 239 39.50 19.90 10.88
C GLN A 239 38.85 19.50 12.22
N PHE A 240 37.87 20.26 12.73
CA PHE A 240 37.19 19.95 14.01
C PHE A 240 36.47 18.58 14.03
N LEU A 241 36.17 18.00 12.86
CA LEU A 241 35.53 16.69 12.73
C LEU A 241 36.57 15.55 12.67
N LEU A 242 37.82 15.86 12.33
CA LEU A 242 38.92 14.90 12.15
C LEU A 242 39.93 14.91 13.30
N ASN A 243 40.14 16.05 13.97
CA ASN A 243 41.00 16.18 15.14
C ASN A 243 40.35 15.44 16.32
N ILE A 244 40.92 14.31 16.75
CA ILE A 244 40.29 13.36 17.71
C ILE A 244 40.45 13.82 19.18
N ASP A 245 40.42 15.13 19.42
CA ASP A 245 40.60 15.76 20.74
C ASP A 245 39.32 15.67 21.58
N GLY A 246 38.97 14.45 21.98
CA GLY A 246 37.90 14.11 22.93
C GLY A 246 36.48 14.29 22.41
N ALA A 247 36.05 15.54 22.20
CA ALA A 247 34.65 15.89 21.92
C ALA A 247 34.17 15.38 20.54
N SER A 248 35.02 15.52 19.53
CA SER A 248 34.82 15.01 18.16
C SER A 248 34.67 13.50 18.11
N GLY A 249 35.54 12.77 18.82
CA GLY A 249 35.49 11.30 18.92
C GLY A 249 34.19 10.80 19.53
N GLY A 250 33.67 11.49 20.55
CA GLY A 250 32.35 11.21 21.12
C GLY A 250 31.20 11.40 20.11
N ILE A 251 31.24 12.47 19.31
CA ILE A 251 30.24 12.74 18.26
C ILE A 251 30.30 11.66 17.16
N LEU A 252 31.50 11.27 16.73
CA LEU A 252 31.71 10.22 15.72
C LEU A 252 31.20 8.86 16.22
N LEU A 253 31.50 8.49 17.46
CA LEU A 253 31.03 7.24 18.08
C LEU A 253 29.50 7.23 18.23
N LEU A 254 28.89 8.35 18.64
CA LEU A 254 27.43 8.49 18.69
C LEU A 254 26.79 8.36 17.30
N TRP A 255 27.42 8.87 16.24
CA TRP A 255 26.97 8.68 14.86
C TRP A 255 27.04 7.22 14.41
N ILE A 256 28.14 6.53 14.71
CA ILE A 256 28.31 5.10 14.38
C ILE A 256 27.31 4.24 15.15
N VAL A 257 27.12 4.44 16.46
CA VAL A 257 26.10 3.75 17.26
C VAL A 257 24.69 4.08 16.76
N GLY A 258 24.43 5.34 16.41
CA GLY A 258 23.16 5.79 15.86
C GLY A 258 22.79 5.11 14.55
N ILE A 259 23.72 5.00 13.61
CA ILE A 259 23.46 4.47 12.26
C ILE A 259 23.63 2.95 12.17
N CYS A 260 24.59 2.35 12.89
CA CYS A 260 24.86 0.91 12.81
C CYS A 260 24.08 0.08 13.84
N ILE A 261 23.59 0.66 14.93
CA ILE A 261 22.84 -0.05 15.98
C ILE A 261 21.41 0.49 16.09
N LEU A 262 21.23 1.76 16.46
CA LEU A 262 19.90 2.30 16.75
C LEU A 262 18.99 2.34 15.52
N LEU A 263 19.49 2.75 14.35
CA LEU A 263 18.70 2.81 13.12
C LEU A 263 18.23 1.40 12.66
N PRO A 264 19.09 0.37 12.52
CA PRO A 264 18.66 -1.01 12.28
C PRO A 264 17.72 -1.56 13.34
N LEU A 265 17.95 -1.29 14.63
CA LEU A 265 17.09 -1.76 15.72
C LEU A 265 15.70 -1.12 15.65
N VAL A 266 15.62 0.20 15.44
CA VAL A 266 14.33 0.90 15.28
C VAL A 266 13.61 0.43 14.02
N ILE A 267 14.32 0.24 12.90
CA ILE A 267 13.73 -0.32 11.68
C ILE A 267 13.20 -1.74 11.94
N ALA A 268 13.98 -2.61 12.59
CA ALA A 268 13.58 -3.98 12.91
C ALA A 268 12.35 -4.00 13.84
N VAL A 269 12.37 -3.25 14.94
CA VAL A 269 11.25 -3.17 15.90
C VAL A 269 9.99 -2.61 15.24
N VAL A 270 10.10 -1.52 14.45
CA VAL A 270 8.94 -0.93 13.75
C VAL A 270 8.43 -1.83 12.61
N TYR A 271 9.32 -2.51 11.89
CA TYR A 271 8.94 -3.43 10.83
C TYR A 271 8.27 -4.69 11.39
N LEU A 272 8.90 -5.36 12.36
CA LEU A 272 8.38 -6.59 12.96
C LEU A 272 7.05 -6.35 13.69
N SER A 273 6.95 -5.30 14.52
CA SER A 273 5.72 -5.00 15.25
C SER A 273 4.54 -4.63 14.34
N ARG A 274 4.79 -4.01 13.17
CA ARG A 274 3.74 -3.68 12.20
C ARG A 274 3.40 -4.85 11.30
N SER A 275 4.41 -5.51 10.74
CA SER A 275 4.26 -6.65 9.81
C SER A 275 3.63 -7.87 10.49
N SER A 276 3.91 -8.09 11.78
CA SER A 276 3.26 -9.16 12.56
C SER A 276 1.82 -8.83 12.97
N LYS A 277 1.46 -7.55 13.15
CA LYS A 277 0.10 -7.16 13.58
C LYS A 277 -0.87 -6.97 12.41
N TYR A 278 -0.42 -6.44 11.27
CA TYR A 278 -1.29 -6.02 10.16
C TYR A 278 -0.96 -6.69 8.82
N THR A 279 -2.01 -7.12 8.11
CA THR A 279 -1.91 -7.48 6.69
C THR A 279 -1.63 -6.25 5.81
N GLY A 280 -1.27 -6.44 4.54
CA GLY A 280 -0.96 -5.38 3.58
C GLY A 280 -2.07 -4.33 3.39
N ASN A 281 -3.33 -4.67 3.67
CA ASN A 281 -4.48 -3.76 3.66
C ASN A 281 -4.70 -2.98 4.98
N TYR A 282 -3.74 -3.01 5.92
CA TYR A 282 -3.81 -2.38 7.24
C TYR A 282 -4.99 -2.85 8.11
N VAL A 283 -5.34 -4.13 8.01
CA VAL A 283 -6.30 -4.86 8.86
C VAL A 283 -5.54 -5.88 9.71
N MET A 284 -5.98 -6.15 10.93
CA MET A 284 -5.28 -7.03 11.86
C MET A 284 -5.42 -8.51 11.50
N HIS A 285 -4.36 -9.29 11.70
CA HIS A 285 -4.43 -10.75 11.52
C HIS A 285 -5.46 -11.43 12.44
N GLN A 286 -5.70 -10.86 13.62
CA GLN A 286 -6.77 -11.31 14.54
C GLN A 286 -8.16 -11.12 13.93
N THR A 287 -8.42 -10.02 13.22
CA THR A 287 -9.68 -9.75 12.53
C THR A 287 -9.89 -10.70 11.36
N LEU A 288 -8.84 -10.95 10.57
CA LEU A 288 -8.87 -11.95 9.49
C LEU A 288 -9.19 -13.35 10.04
N SER A 289 -8.61 -13.74 11.18
CA SER A 289 -8.89 -15.00 11.86
C SER A 289 -10.34 -15.07 12.39
N ALA A 290 -10.83 -14.01 13.03
CA ALA A 290 -12.21 -13.93 13.52
C ALA A 290 -13.23 -14.03 12.37
N TYR A 291 -13.03 -13.28 11.28
CA TYR A 291 -13.85 -13.38 10.08
C TYR A 291 -13.75 -14.77 9.44
N TYR A 292 -12.55 -15.37 9.38
CA TYR A 292 -12.39 -16.72 8.85
C TYR A 292 -13.21 -17.76 9.64
N TYR A 293 -13.20 -17.70 10.97
CA TYR A 293 -13.90 -18.63 11.87
C TYR A 293 -15.43 -18.39 11.94
N PHE A 294 -15.87 -17.13 11.96
CA PHE A 294 -17.30 -16.81 12.14
C PHE A 294 -18.10 -16.81 10.84
N MET A 295 -17.48 -16.68 9.66
CA MET A 295 -18.19 -16.81 8.38
C MET A 295 -18.61 -18.26 8.13
N LYS A 296 -19.85 -18.48 7.69
CA LYS A 296 -20.43 -19.82 7.42
C LYS A 296 -21.24 -19.79 6.12
N PRO A 297 -21.34 -20.90 5.37
CA PRO A 297 -22.07 -20.94 4.09
C PRO A 297 -23.57 -20.68 4.24
N SER A 298 -24.14 -21.01 5.41
CA SER A 298 -25.53 -20.80 5.78
C SER A 298 -25.81 -19.44 6.45
N LEU A 299 -24.83 -18.53 6.52
CA LEU A 299 -25.02 -17.22 7.12
C LEU A 299 -25.98 -16.37 6.27
N ALA A 300 -27.10 -15.96 6.87
CA ALA A 300 -28.05 -15.06 6.24
C ALA A 300 -27.49 -13.63 6.17
N PRO A 301 -27.81 -12.82 5.14
CA PRO A 301 -27.34 -11.44 5.01
C PRO A 301 -27.55 -10.57 6.26
N SER A 302 -28.72 -10.67 6.89
CA SER A 302 -29.05 -9.97 8.15
C SER A 302 -28.20 -10.38 9.36
N LYS A 303 -27.34 -11.39 9.23
CA LYS A 303 -26.39 -11.88 10.24
C LYS A 303 -24.92 -11.71 9.85
N VAL A 304 -24.63 -11.04 8.73
CA VAL A 304 -23.28 -10.58 8.39
C VAL A 304 -22.83 -9.45 9.34
N MET A 305 -23.76 -8.63 9.83
CA MET A 305 -23.50 -7.60 10.85
C MET A 305 -22.86 -8.20 12.13
N ASP A 306 -23.46 -9.27 12.68
CA ASP A 306 -22.97 -10.02 13.85
C ASP A 306 -21.54 -10.60 13.66
N VAL A 307 -21.08 -10.75 12.41
CA VAL A 307 -19.71 -11.17 12.08
C VAL A 307 -18.79 -9.95 11.92
N PHE A 308 -19.23 -8.95 11.14
CA PHE A 308 -18.52 -7.71 10.86
C PHE A 308 -18.05 -6.99 12.12
N ILE A 309 -18.92 -6.90 13.14
CA ILE A 309 -18.64 -6.22 14.41
C ILE A 309 -17.49 -6.90 15.18
N LYS A 310 -17.18 -8.18 14.95
CA LYS A 310 -16.14 -8.93 15.71
C LYS A 310 -14.71 -8.64 15.27
N ALA A 311 -14.46 -7.50 14.62
CA ALA A 311 -13.13 -7.03 14.27
C ALA A 311 -12.32 -6.63 15.52
N ALA A 312 -11.04 -6.96 15.56
CA ALA A 312 -10.12 -6.57 16.63
C ALA A 312 -9.93 -5.03 16.68
N GLU A 313 -10.00 -4.34 15.54
CA GLU A 313 -9.99 -2.87 15.48
C GLU A 313 -11.17 -2.24 16.22
N TYR A 314 -12.30 -2.94 16.34
CA TYR A 314 -13.46 -2.49 17.12
C TYR A 314 -13.36 -2.87 18.61
N MET A 315 -12.52 -3.85 18.97
CA MET A 315 -12.16 -4.12 20.37
C MET A 315 -11.25 -3.02 20.95
N GLU A 316 -10.43 -2.36 20.13
CA GLU A 316 -9.57 -1.24 20.54
C GLU A 316 -10.32 0.09 20.76
N ILE A 317 -11.65 0.13 20.57
CA ILE A 317 -12.47 1.33 20.81
C ILE A 317 -12.64 1.56 22.31
N PRO A 318 -12.30 2.75 22.85
CA PRO A 318 -12.35 3.01 24.28
C PRO A 318 -13.79 2.99 24.80
N VAL A 319 -14.05 2.23 25.86
CA VAL A 319 -15.33 2.25 26.60
C VAL A 319 -15.13 3.09 27.86
N ARG A 320 -15.78 4.26 27.94
CA ARG A 320 -15.67 5.18 29.08
C ARG A 320 -16.85 4.96 30.03
N ARG A 321 -16.63 5.18 31.34
CA ARG A 321 -17.72 5.09 32.35
C ARG A 321 -18.86 6.08 32.06
N THR A 322 -18.55 7.23 31.46
CA THR A 322 -19.49 8.25 30.99
C THR A 322 -20.41 7.79 29.85
N ASP A 323 -20.03 6.75 29.11
CA ASP A 323 -20.77 6.33 27.91
C ASP A 323 -22.05 5.54 28.27
N GLY A 324 -22.20 5.08 29.51
CA GLY A 324 -23.25 4.14 29.93
C GLY A 324 -24.69 4.66 29.75
N GLU A 325 -25.01 5.83 30.29
CA GLU A 325 -26.36 6.41 30.18
C GLU A 325 -26.73 6.79 28.74
N PRO A 326 -25.86 7.46 27.94
CA PRO A 326 -26.11 7.68 26.52
C PRO A 326 -26.30 6.39 25.71
N LEU A 327 -25.50 5.35 25.95
CA LEU A 327 -25.64 4.06 25.26
C LEU A 327 -26.92 3.33 25.66
N GLN A 328 -27.39 3.45 26.90
CA GLN A 328 -28.66 2.87 27.34
C GLN A 328 -29.86 3.59 26.69
N LYS A 329 -29.81 4.93 26.57
CA LYS A 329 -30.80 5.71 25.81
C LYS A 329 -30.82 5.29 24.34
N LEU A 330 -29.64 5.16 23.71
CA LEU A 330 -29.49 4.73 22.33
C LEU A 330 -30.01 3.31 22.09
N PHE A 331 -29.71 2.36 23.00
CA PHE A 331 -30.23 1.00 22.94
C PHE A 331 -31.76 0.96 22.95
N MET A 332 -32.42 1.82 23.73
CA MET A 332 -33.88 1.88 23.79
C MET A 332 -34.51 2.41 22.49
N LEU A 333 -33.86 3.36 21.80
CA LEU A 333 -34.29 3.86 20.49
C LEU A 333 -34.14 2.79 19.40
N VAL A 334 -32.96 2.17 19.31
CA VAL A 334 -32.58 1.29 18.19
C VAL A 334 -33.01 -0.18 18.41
N ARG A 335 -33.74 -0.45 19.50
CA ARG A 335 -34.13 -1.79 19.97
C ARG A 335 -34.88 -2.65 18.94
N SER A 336 -35.70 -2.03 18.08
CA SER A 336 -36.46 -2.74 17.03
C SER A 336 -35.55 -3.37 15.98
N GLU A 337 -34.52 -2.65 15.56
CA GLU A 337 -33.59 -3.08 14.49
C GLU A 337 -32.66 -4.20 14.93
N LEU A 338 -32.38 -4.29 16.24
CA LEU A 338 -31.57 -5.37 16.81
C LEU A 338 -32.26 -6.74 16.77
N ASN A 339 -33.56 -6.82 16.42
CA ASN A 339 -34.37 -8.05 16.41
C ASN A 339 -34.32 -8.79 17.77
N LEU A 340 -34.20 -8.04 18.88
CA LEU A 340 -34.08 -8.56 20.25
C LEU A 340 -35.46 -8.72 20.90
N ASP A 341 -35.99 -9.94 20.89
CA ASP A 341 -37.18 -10.30 21.66
C ASP A 341 -36.92 -10.15 23.16
N LEU A 342 -37.61 -9.21 23.81
CA LEU A 342 -37.38 -8.87 25.22
C LEU A 342 -37.58 -10.05 26.18
N LYS A 343 -38.40 -11.03 25.77
CA LYS A 343 -38.68 -12.27 26.53
C LYS A 343 -37.63 -13.36 26.34
N ASN A 344 -36.77 -13.25 25.33
CA ASN A 344 -35.81 -14.27 24.90
C ASN A 344 -34.41 -13.69 24.62
N ILE A 345 -33.96 -12.69 25.39
CA ILE A 345 -32.53 -12.37 25.47
C ILE A 345 -31.82 -13.60 26.05
N LYS A 346 -31.24 -14.42 25.17
CA LYS A 346 -30.54 -15.63 25.56
C LYS A 346 -29.47 -15.28 26.60
N GLN A 347 -29.37 -16.11 27.63
CA GLN A 347 -28.43 -15.91 28.74
C GLN A 347 -26.97 -15.78 28.26
N GLU A 348 -26.65 -16.43 27.13
CA GLU A 348 -25.39 -16.34 26.38
C GLU A 348 -25.13 -14.94 25.80
N GLN A 349 -26.15 -14.27 25.27
CA GLN A 349 -26.04 -12.96 24.62
C GLN A 349 -25.85 -11.87 25.69
N ALA A 350 -26.54 -11.99 26.84
CA ALA A 350 -26.28 -11.16 28.01
C ALA A 350 -24.89 -11.42 28.65
N LYS A 351 -24.35 -12.65 28.56
CA LYS A 351 -22.96 -12.95 28.94
C LYS A 351 -21.96 -12.29 27.97
N PHE A 352 -22.17 -12.45 26.66
CA PHE A 352 -21.34 -11.82 25.61
C PHE A 352 -21.28 -10.29 25.77
N TRP A 353 -22.40 -9.65 26.08
CA TRP A 353 -22.47 -8.20 26.31
C TRP A 353 -21.65 -7.74 27.54
N LYS A 354 -21.57 -8.57 28.59
CA LYS A 354 -20.71 -8.31 29.75
C LYS A 354 -19.22 -8.60 29.48
N GLN A 355 -18.92 -9.50 28.56
CA GLN A 355 -17.54 -9.87 28.18
C GLN A 355 -16.91 -8.90 27.17
N HIS A 356 -17.70 -8.34 26.25
CA HIS A 356 -17.19 -7.52 25.14
C HIS A 356 -17.96 -6.18 24.98
N PRO A 357 -17.89 -5.27 25.96
CA PRO A 357 -18.63 -4.00 25.92
C PRO A 357 -18.25 -3.09 24.75
N ALA A 358 -17.00 -3.17 24.25
CA ALA A 358 -16.55 -2.43 23.06
C ALA A 358 -17.30 -2.85 21.78
N LEU A 359 -17.63 -4.14 21.65
CA LEU A 359 -18.42 -4.64 20.52
C LEU A 359 -19.88 -4.21 20.60
N VAL A 360 -20.50 -4.27 21.78
CA VAL A 360 -21.89 -3.79 21.98
C VAL A 360 -21.97 -2.29 21.69
N LYS A 361 -21.01 -1.51 22.19
CA LYS A 361 -20.88 -0.08 21.85
C LYS A 361 -20.79 0.13 20.34
N THR A 362 -19.97 -0.65 19.64
CA THR A 362 -19.82 -0.56 18.18
C THR A 362 -21.10 -0.95 17.44
N GLU A 363 -21.77 -2.02 17.84
CA GLU A 363 -23.07 -2.46 17.30
C GLU A 363 -24.11 -1.34 17.39
N LEU A 364 -24.26 -0.74 18.58
CA LEU A 364 -25.17 0.37 18.82
C LEU A 364 -24.82 1.61 17.98
N LEU A 365 -23.54 1.97 17.85
CA LEU A 365 -23.12 3.12 17.03
C LEU A 365 -23.32 2.91 15.52
N ILE A 366 -23.16 1.68 15.02
CA ILE A 366 -23.47 1.37 13.60
C ILE A 366 -24.98 1.42 13.38
N GLN A 367 -25.77 0.81 14.26
CA GLN A 367 -27.23 0.76 14.10
C GLN A 367 -27.88 2.14 14.31
N ALA A 368 -27.31 3.01 15.14
CA ALA A 368 -27.69 4.44 15.25
C ALA A 368 -27.52 5.20 13.93
N HIS A 369 -26.46 4.88 13.18
CA HIS A 369 -26.23 5.45 11.86
C HIS A 369 -27.17 4.88 10.80
N LEU A 370 -27.42 3.57 10.80
CA LEU A 370 -28.41 2.96 9.90
C LEU A 370 -29.82 3.51 10.13
N THR A 371 -30.17 3.86 11.37
CA THR A 371 -31.45 4.51 11.74
C THR A 371 -31.43 6.04 11.63
N ARG A 372 -30.29 6.65 11.29
CA ARG A 372 -30.05 8.11 11.16
C ARG A 372 -30.14 8.92 12.47
N GLU A 373 -30.31 8.27 13.62
CA GLU A 373 -30.39 8.85 14.99
C GLU A 373 -29.03 9.37 15.52
N THR A 374 -28.24 9.99 14.66
CA THR A 374 -26.87 10.48 14.95
C THR A 374 -26.85 11.77 15.78
N THR A 375 -27.95 12.50 15.84
CA THR A 375 -28.13 13.73 16.64
C THR A 375 -28.25 13.46 18.14
N ALA A 376 -28.63 12.24 18.54
CA ALA A 376 -28.73 11.82 19.95
C ALA A 376 -27.37 11.45 20.58
N LEU A 377 -26.27 11.45 19.80
CA LEU A 377 -24.95 11.03 20.27
C LEU A 377 -24.22 12.16 21.03
N SER A 378 -23.59 11.81 22.16
CA SER A 378 -22.68 12.71 22.87
C SER A 378 -21.45 13.05 21.99
N PRO A 379 -20.76 14.18 22.20
CA PRO A 379 -19.59 14.56 21.38
C PRO A 379 -18.46 13.52 21.44
N ASP A 380 -18.33 12.78 22.53
CA ASP A 380 -17.38 11.68 22.67
C ASP A 380 -17.78 10.44 21.86
N LEU A 381 -19.04 10.02 21.96
CA LEU A 381 -19.58 8.94 21.14
C LEU A 381 -19.55 9.30 19.65
N LEU A 382 -19.72 10.58 19.29
CA LEU A 382 -19.58 11.07 17.91
C LEU A 382 -18.13 10.98 17.39
N ARG A 383 -17.11 11.07 18.27
CA ARG A 383 -15.70 10.82 17.90
C ARG A 383 -15.46 9.34 17.64
N ASP A 384 -15.93 8.47 18.55
CA ASP A 384 -15.77 7.02 18.40
C ASP A 384 -16.54 6.48 17.19
N PHE A 385 -17.77 6.97 16.98
CA PHE A 385 -18.62 6.68 15.81
C PHE A 385 -17.91 7.03 14.49
N LYS A 386 -17.29 8.22 14.40
CA LYS A 386 -16.50 8.59 13.23
C LYS A 386 -15.32 7.64 13.04
N ARG A 387 -14.69 7.15 14.11
CA ARG A 387 -13.62 6.14 14.01
C ARG A 387 -14.13 4.77 13.54
N VAL A 388 -15.31 4.33 13.97
CA VAL A 388 -15.97 3.11 13.46
C VAL A 388 -16.18 3.21 11.94
N LEU A 389 -16.81 4.30 11.47
CA LEU A 389 -17.08 4.47 10.04
C LEU A 389 -15.80 4.68 9.20
N GLU A 390 -14.73 5.23 9.75
CA GLU A 390 -13.43 5.35 9.05
C GLU A 390 -12.84 3.98 8.68
N LEU A 391 -13.01 2.99 9.57
CA LEU A 391 -12.50 1.64 9.41
C LEU A 391 -13.42 0.76 8.56
N ALA A 392 -14.74 1.01 8.61
CA ALA A 392 -15.77 0.14 8.06
C ALA A 392 -15.53 -0.31 6.60
N PRO A 393 -15.20 0.55 5.61
CA PRO A 393 -15.01 0.10 4.23
C PRO A 393 -13.84 -0.89 4.04
N ARG A 394 -12.77 -0.76 4.83
CA ARG A 394 -11.60 -1.66 4.75
C ARG A 394 -11.94 -3.02 5.34
N LEU A 395 -12.64 -3.00 6.47
CA LEU A 395 -13.12 -4.21 7.14
C LEU A 395 -14.16 -4.96 6.31
N LEU A 396 -15.06 -4.25 5.61
CA LEU A 396 -16.00 -4.82 4.64
C LEU A 396 -15.27 -5.45 3.44
N GLU A 397 -14.22 -4.82 2.92
CA GLU A 397 -13.43 -5.40 1.81
C GLU A 397 -12.73 -6.70 2.21
N GLU A 398 -12.13 -6.78 3.41
CA GLU A 398 -11.53 -8.03 3.90
C GLU A 398 -12.58 -9.08 4.26
N LEU A 399 -13.73 -8.69 4.80
CA LEU A 399 -14.86 -9.61 5.04
C LEU A 399 -15.42 -10.17 3.72
N MET A 400 -15.46 -9.35 2.66
CA MET A 400 -15.86 -9.77 1.32
C MET A 400 -14.89 -10.81 0.77
N LYS A 401 -13.57 -10.55 0.84
CA LYS A 401 -12.53 -11.54 0.49
C LYS A 401 -12.71 -12.84 1.28
N MET A 402 -12.92 -12.76 2.59
CA MET A 402 -13.15 -13.93 3.45
C MET A 402 -14.40 -14.75 3.09
N SER A 403 -15.37 -14.17 2.39
CA SER A 403 -16.57 -14.86 1.89
C SER A 403 -16.35 -15.57 0.54
N VAL A 404 -15.48 -15.05 -0.32
CA VAL A 404 -15.20 -15.60 -1.66
C VAL A 404 -13.96 -16.49 -1.73
N ILE A 405 -13.13 -16.54 -0.67
CA ILE A 405 -12.01 -17.50 -0.57
C ILE A 405 -12.50 -18.94 -0.84
N PRO A 406 -11.76 -19.73 -1.65
CA PRO A 406 -12.09 -21.13 -1.91
C PRO A 406 -12.04 -21.94 -0.61
N ARG A 407 -13.17 -22.53 -0.20
CA ARG A 407 -13.30 -23.34 1.03
C ARG A 407 -13.99 -24.69 0.82
N THR A 408 -14.69 -24.90 -0.29
CA THR A 408 -15.28 -26.20 -0.63
C THR A 408 -14.23 -27.11 -1.26
N ALA A 409 -14.47 -28.43 -1.27
CA ALA A 409 -13.58 -29.41 -1.93
C ALA A 409 -13.42 -29.16 -3.45
N ARG A 410 -14.36 -28.43 -4.07
CA ARG A 410 -14.31 -27.98 -5.48
C ARG A 410 -13.67 -26.58 -5.66
N GLY A 411 -13.08 -26.00 -4.60
CA GLY A 411 -12.38 -24.71 -4.69
C GLY A 411 -13.28 -23.49 -4.89
N HIS A 412 -14.47 -23.48 -4.29
CA HIS A 412 -15.42 -22.36 -4.42
C HIS A 412 -15.62 -21.57 -3.11
N GLY A 413 -15.95 -20.28 -3.26
CA GLY A 413 -16.41 -19.39 -2.17
C GLY A 413 -17.94 -19.45 -1.98
N TRP A 414 -18.49 -18.63 -1.07
CA TRP A 414 -19.91 -18.70 -0.69
C TRP A 414 -20.73 -17.47 -1.10
N LEU A 415 -21.78 -17.66 -1.90
CA LEU A 415 -22.54 -16.58 -2.55
C LEU A 415 -23.41 -15.77 -1.58
N ARG A 416 -24.22 -16.42 -0.73
CA ARG A 416 -25.08 -15.75 0.27
C ARG A 416 -24.27 -14.89 1.25
N PRO A 417 -23.17 -15.39 1.86
CA PRO A 417 -22.16 -14.59 2.54
C PRO A 417 -21.69 -13.37 1.74
N ALA A 418 -21.25 -13.54 0.49
CA ALA A 418 -20.71 -12.45 -0.33
C ALA A 418 -21.75 -11.35 -0.61
N ILE A 419 -22.96 -11.72 -1.04
CA ILE A 419 -24.07 -10.77 -1.26
C ILE A 419 -24.36 -9.98 0.03
N GLY A 420 -24.45 -10.66 1.18
CA GLY A 420 -24.73 -10.01 2.46
C GLY A 420 -23.66 -9.03 2.95
N VAL A 421 -22.39 -9.21 2.56
CA VAL A 421 -21.33 -8.21 2.82
C VAL A 421 -21.52 -6.96 1.96
N VAL A 422 -21.91 -7.13 0.69
CA VAL A 422 -22.17 -5.98 -0.20
C VAL A 422 -23.45 -5.24 0.21
N GLU A 423 -24.53 -5.95 0.56
CA GLU A 423 -25.75 -5.34 1.13
C GLU A 423 -25.45 -4.52 2.40
N LEU A 424 -24.60 -5.05 3.29
CA LEU A 424 -24.13 -4.37 4.50
C LEU A 424 -23.32 -3.11 4.16
N SER A 425 -22.41 -3.18 3.17
CA SER A 425 -21.65 -2.02 2.69
C SER A 425 -22.56 -0.91 2.17
N GLN A 426 -23.47 -1.26 1.25
CA GLN A 426 -24.47 -0.34 0.69
C GLN A 426 -25.31 0.32 1.82
N CYS A 427 -25.78 -0.46 2.80
CA CYS A 427 -26.53 0.05 3.95
C CYS A 427 -25.73 1.02 4.83
N ILE A 428 -24.45 0.71 5.12
CA ILE A 428 -23.57 1.58 5.91
C ILE A 428 -23.23 2.88 5.16
N ILE A 429 -23.10 2.84 3.83
CA ILE A 429 -22.78 4.04 3.04
C ILE A 429 -24.01 4.94 2.84
N GLN A 430 -25.19 4.36 2.64
CA GLN A 430 -26.46 5.10 2.46
C GLN A 430 -27.21 5.44 3.76
N ALA A 431 -26.74 4.94 4.91
CA ALA A 431 -27.42 5.06 6.20
C ALA A 431 -28.88 4.57 6.12
N VAL A 432 -29.07 3.28 5.82
CA VAL A 432 -30.39 2.63 5.65
C VAL A 432 -30.44 1.32 6.44
N PRO A 433 -31.48 1.02 7.24
CA PRO A 433 -31.53 -0.20 8.06
C PRO A 433 -31.64 -1.48 7.23
N LEU A 434 -30.90 -2.52 7.64
CA LEU A 434 -30.91 -3.84 6.98
C LEU A 434 -32.30 -4.52 6.99
N SER A 435 -33.16 -4.19 7.94
CA SER A 435 -34.55 -4.65 7.98
C SER A 435 -35.34 -4.24 6.73
N THR A 436 -35.10 -3.03 6.23
CA THR A 436 -35.85 -2.41 5.13
C THR A 436 -35.58 -3.01 3.74
N ARG A 437 -34.56 -3.89 3.64
CA ARG A 437 -34.32 -4.74 2.46
C ARG A 437 -35.19 -6.00 2.42
N LYS A 438 -35.70 -6.47 3.56
CA LYS A 438 -36.55 -7.67 3.60
C LYS A 438 -37.82 -7.39 2.77
N ALA A 439 -38.18 -8.31 1.88
CA ALA A 439 -39.39 -8.21 1.06
C ALA A 439 -40.64 -8.17 1.96
N ALA A 440 -41.19 -6.97 2.13
CA ALA A 440 -42.35 -6.68 2.97
C ALA A 440 -43.36 -5.86 2.16
N GLY A 441 -44.61 -6.33 2.07
CA GLY A 441 -45.66 -5.64 1.29
C GLY A 441 -45.65 -5.90 -0.23
N GLY A 442 -44.85 -6.86 -0.71
CA GLY A 442 -44.94 -7.36 -2.08
C GLY A 442 -44.01 -6.72 -3.12
N SER A 443 -43.02 -5.92 -2.71
CA SER A 443 -41.84 -5.63 -3.54
C SER A 443 -40.75 -6.68 -3.28
N PRO A 444 -39.98 -7.11 -4.31
CA PRO A 444 -38.87 -8.06 -4.11
C PRO A 444 -37.63 -7.42 -3.48
N GLU A 445 -37.50 -6.09 -3.56
CA GLU A 445 -36.32 -5.30 -3.14
C GLU A 445 -36.52 -4.55 -1.80
N GLY A 446 -37.70 -4.73 -1.17
CA GLY A 446 -38.07 -4.00 0.04
C GLY A 446 -38.37 -2.51 -0.22
N ILE A 447 -38.02 -1.65 0.75
CA ILE A 447 -38.15 -0.19 0.67
C ILE A 447 -36.80 0.54 0.74
N ALA A 448 -35.71 -0.18 1.01
CA ALA A 448 -34.35 0.36 1.12
C ALA A 448 -33.90 1.23 -0.08
N PRO A 449 -34.19 0.89 -1.35
CA PRO A 449 -33.78 1.72 -2.50
C PRO A 449 -34.41 3.12 -2.52
N PHE A 450 -35.58 3.31 -1.91
CA PHE A 450 -36.22 4.62 -1.81
C PHE A 450 -35.64 5.46 -0.67
N LEU A 451 -35.28 4.83 0.45
CA LEU A 451 -34.75 5.54 1.63
C LEU A 451 -33.37 6.17 1.38
N GLN A 452 -32.62 5.75 0.35
CA GLN A 452 -31.35 6.36 -0.04
C GLN A 452 -31.52 7.74 -0.74
N LEU A 453 -32.73 8.05 -1.24
CA LEU A 453 -33.02 9.31 -1.91
C LEU A 453 -33.22 10.46 -0.90
N PRO A 454 -32.87 11.71 -1.25
CA PRO A 454 -33.11 12.86 -0.39
C PRO A 454 -34.61 13.06 -0.16
N HIS A 455 -34.97 13.54 1.04
CA HIS A 455 -36.36 13.83 1.46
C HIS A 455 -37.32 12.61 1.58
N PHE A 456 -36.87 11.40 1.25
CA PHE A 456 -37.68 10.18 1.40
C PHE A 456 -37.71 9.63 2.84
N ASN A 457 -38.93 9.50 3.38
CA ASN A 457 -39.23 8.85 4.66
C ASN A 457 -40.22 7.69 4.45
N GLU A 458 -40.29 6.72 5.38
CA GLU A 458 -41.22 5.58 5.28
C GLU A 458 -42.68 5.99 5.05
N ALA A 459 -43.14 7.07 5.71
CA ALA A 459 -44.50 7.57 5.58
C ALA A 459 -44.81 8.03 4.14
N ILE A 460 -43.82 8.56 3.43
CA ILE A 460 -43.94 8.96 2.01
C ILE A 460 -43.98 7.71 1.13
N ILE A 461 -43.10 6.74 1.36
CA ILE A 461 -43.09 5.46 0.62
C ILE A 461 -44.45 4.73 0.78
N LYS A 462 -45.04 4.76 1.99
CA LYS A 462 -46.38 4.22 2.28
C LYS A 462 -47.53 5.01 1.63
N LYS A 463 -47.32 6.25 1.19
CA LYS A 463 -48.26 6.98 0.28
C LYS A 463 -48.04 6.57 -1.18
N LEU A 464 -46.78 6.53 -1.64
CA LEU A 464 -46.40 6.21 -3.03
C LEU A 464 -46.90 4.83 -3.45
N ALA A 465 -46.74 3.82 -2.59
CA ALA A 465 -47.26 2.47 -2.79
C ALA A 465 -48.78 2.39 -3.03
N ARG A 466 -49.56 3.38 -2.54
CA ARG A 466 -51.01 3.47 -2.80
C ARG A 466 -51.33 4.00 -4.20
N LYS A 467 -50.44 4.78 -4.82
CA LYS A 467 -50.51 5.18 -6.24
C LYS A 467 -49.86 4.14 -7.18
N LYS A 468 -49.82 2.86 -6.78
CA LYS A 468 -49.30 1.70 -7.52
C LYS A 468 -47.77 1.61 -7.73
N LEU A 469 -46.97 2.62 -7.39
CA LEU A 469 -45.51 2.54 -7.52
C LEU A 469 -44.95 1.56 -6.46
N ARG A 470 -44.40 0.42 -6.91
CA ARG A 470 -44.00 -0.72 -6.07
C ARG A 470 -42.52 -1.07 -6.14
N THR A 471 -41.87 -0.91 -7.28
CA THR A 471 -40.43 -1.16 -7.45
C THR A 471 -39.65 0.12 -7.64
N PHE A 472 -38.36 0.10 -7.30
CA PHE A 472 -37.48 1.25 -7.54
C PHE A 472 -37.24 1.48 -9.04
N GLN A 473 -37.23 0.40 -9.82
CA GLN A 473 -37.09 0.44 -11.28
C GLN A 473 -38.23 1.23 -11.94
N GLU A 474 -39.48 1.08 -11.50
CA GLU A 474 -40.60 1.90 -11.98
C GLU A 474 -40.32 3.42 -11.83
N LEU A 475 -39.80 3.86 -10.68
CA LEU A 475 -39.48 5.28 -10.44
C LEU A 475 -38.40 5.79 -11.40
N ARG A 476 -37.39 4.96 -11.69
CA ARG A 476 -36.27 5.29 -12.59
C ARG A 476 -36.67 5.31 -14.07
N ASP A 477 -37.61 4.46 -14.48
CA ASP A 477 -38.03 4.32 -15.88
C ASP A 477 -39.17 5.29 -16.26
N MET A 478 -39.85 5.92 -15.28
CA MET A 478 -40.78 7.03 -15.51
C MET A 478 -40.09 8.26 -16.10
N THR A 479 -40.81 9.05 -16.91
CA THR A 479 -40.28 10.32 -17.45
C THR A 479 -40.10 11.38 -16.36
N LEU A 480 -39.26 12.39 -16.63
CA LEU A 480 -39.01 13.52 -15.73
C LEU A 480 -40.31 14.22 -15.28
N GLN A 481 -41.24 14.43 -16.21
CA GLN A 481 -42.50 15.11 -15.93
C GLN A 481 -43.44 14.24 -15.09
N ASP A 482 -43.66 12.98 -15.49
CA ASP A 482 -44.51 12.05 -14.73
C ASP A 482 -43.99 11.84 -13.30
N ARG A 483 -42.65 11.83 -13.13
CA ARG A 483 -41.97 11.70 -11.85
C ARG A 483 -42.17 12.94 -10.98
N ALA A 484 -42.02 14.14 -11.55
CA ALA A 484 -42.27 15.41 -10.86
C ALA A 484 -43.74 15.56 -10.42
N ASP A 485 -44.69 15.22 -11.30
CA ASP A 485 -46.12 15.23 -11.01
C ASP A 485 -46.49 14.17 -9.96
N LEU A 486 -45.90 12.97 -10.01
CA LEU A 486 -46.11 11.94 -8.98
C LEU A 486 -45.57 12.36 -7.62
N LEU A 487 -44.34 12.92 -7.55
CA LEU A 487 -43.73 13.35 -6.29
C LEU A 487 -44.48 14.54 -5.66
N SER A 488 -44.78 15.57 -6.44
CA SER A 488 -45.55 16.73 -5.96
C SER A 488 -46.96 16.32 -5.50
N GLN A 489 -47.71 15.56 -6.30
CA GLN A 489 -49.10 15.18 -5.98
C GLN A 489 -49.25 13.99 -5.01
N ALA A 490 -48.20 13.25 -4.65
CA ALA A 490 -48.29 12.06 -3.79
C ALA A 490 -47.41 12.14 -2.53
N ALA A 491 -46.18 12.65 -2.65
CA ALA A 491 -45.34 12.90 -1.48
C ALA A 491 -45.70 14.25 -0.83
N GLY A 492 -45.95 15.27 -1.67
CA GLY A 492 -46.13 16.67 -1.27
C GLY A 492 -44.85 17.51 -1.43
N PHE A 493 -43.92 17.09 -2.30
CA PHE A 493 -42.63 17.74 -2.50
C PHE A 493 -42.73 19.06 -3.26
N SER A 494 -41.94 20.03 -2.84
CA SER A 494 -41.65 21.27 -3.58
C SER A 494 -40.76 21.00 -4.80
N ALA A 495 -40.74 21.95 -5.74
CA ALA A 495 -39.91 21.84 -6.95
C ALA A 495 -38.41 21.65 -6.65
N ALA A 496 -37.90 22.23 -5.56
CA ALA A 496 -36.51 22.06 -5.13
C ALA A 496 -36.23 20.65 -4.58
N GLU A 497 -37.16 20.07 -3.81
CA GLU A 497 -37.04 18.69 -3.31
C GLU A 497 -37.15 17.67 -4.45
N VAL A 498 -37.98 17.93 -5.47
CA VAL A 498 -38.02 17.15 -6.71
C VAL A 498 -36.70 17.25 -7.48
N GLN A 499 -36.11 18.45 -7.59
CA GLN A 499 -34.81 18.64 -8.24
C GLN A 499 -33.67 17.93 -7.49
N ASP A 500 -33.67 17.96 -6.15
CA ASP A 500 -32.71 17.21 -5.34
C ASP A 500 -32.77 15.70 -5.60
N VAL A 501 -33.98 15.14 -5.76
CA VAL A 501 -34.17 13.72 -6.09
C VAL A 501 -33.64 13.41 -7.49
N GLU A 502 -33.89 14.29 -8.48
CA GLU A 502 -33.42 14.07 -9.85
C GLU A 502 -31.89 14.12 -9.95
N LEU A 503 -31.25 15.10 -9.29
CA LEU A 503 -29.78 15.21 -9.18
C LEU A 503 -29.11 13.99 -8.52
N VAL A 504 -29.88 13.15 -7.83
CA VAL A 504 -29.41 11.87 -7.28
C VAL A 504 -29.69 10.72 -8.25
N LEU A 505 -30.85 10.68 -8.91
CA LEU A 505 -31.18 9.68 -9.91
C LEU A 505 -30.28 9.74 -11.16
N GLU A 506 -29.94 10.94 -11.65
CA GLU A 506 -28.96 11.12 -12.73
C GLU A 506 -27.56 10.57 -12.39
N MET A 507 -27.21 10.58 -11.10
CA MET A 507 -25.91 10.13 -10.59
C MET A 507 -25.86 8.61 -10.32
N MET A 508 -27.00 7.92 -10.32
CA MET A 508 -27.05 6.48 -10.07
C MET A 508 -26.65 5.68 -11.33
N PRO A 509 -25.72 4.71 -11.21
CA PRO A 509 -25.32 3.88 -12.36
C PRO A 509 -26.44 2.94 -12.83
N SER A 510 -26.57 2.84 -14.15
CA SER A 510 -27.22 1.73 -14.85
C SER A 510 -26.12 0.87 -15.50
N ILE A 511 -26.29 -0.45 -15.45
CA ILE A 511 -25.20 -1.39 -15.72
C ILE A 511 -25.63 -2.44 -16.74
N THR A 512 -24.86 -2.56 -17.82
CA THR A 512 -24.93 -3.70 -18.76
C THR A 512 -23.72 -4.60 -18.57
N ILE A 513 -23.94 -5.90 -18.79
CA ILE A 513 -22.91 -6.94 -18.65
C ILE A 513 -23.00 -7.86 -19.86
N GLU A 514 -21.94 -7.94 -20.64
CA GLU A 514 -21.73 -8.88 -21.73
C GLU A 514 -20.67 -9.88 -21.29
N VAL A 515 -20.95 -11.19 -21.34
CA VAL A 515 -20.04 -12.23 -20.83
C VAL A 515 -19.95 -13.39 -21.81
N THR A 516 -18.72 -13.73 -22.20
CA THR A 516 -18.38 -14.96 -22.90
C THR A 516 -17.48 -15.84 -22.02
N CYS A 517 -17.44 -17.14 -22.34
CA CYS A 517 -16.58 -18.13 -21.71
C CYS A 517 -15.94 -18.95 -22.81
N GLU A 518 -14.61 -18.92 -22.89
CA GLU A 518 -13.81 -19.42 -24.01
C GLU A 518 -12.62 -20.25 -23.49
N THR A 519 -12.21 -21.23 -24.28
CA THR A 519 -11.09 -22.15 -24.00
C THR A 519 -9.96 -21.89 -24.99
N GLU A 520 -8.71 -22.02 -24.52
CA GLU A 520 -7.53 -21.72 -25.34
C GLU A 520 -7.22 -22.88 -26.30
N GLY A 521 -7.72 -22.78 -27.54
CA GLY A 521 -7.35 -23.65 -28.66
C GLY A 521 -8.32 -24.77 -29.03
N GLU A 522 -9.50 -24.87 -28.39
CA GLU A 522 -10.48 -25.94 -28.64
C GLU A 522 -11.90 -25.42 -28.92
N GLU A 523 -12.66 -26.12 -29.77
CA GLU A 523 -14.06 -25.78 -30.09
C GLU A 523 -15.03 -26.23 -28.98
N GLY A 524 -15.02 -25.50 -27.87
CA GLY A 524 -15.91 -25.71 -26.74
C GLY A 524 -15.16 -26.04 -25.45
N ILE A 525 -15.93 -26.19 -24.36
CA ILE A 525 -15.39 -26.42 -23.02
C ILE A 525 -15.49 -27.92 -22.71
N GLN A 526 -14.37 -28.60 -22.50
CA GLN A 526 -14.31 -29.97 -22.02
C GLN A 526 -14.05 -30.04 -20.51
N GLU A 527 -14.34 -31.21 -19.92
CA GLU A 527 -14.10 -31.52 -18.51
C GLU A 527 -12.62 -31.38 -18.13
N GLY A 528 -12.34 -30.55 -17.12
CA GLY A 528 -10.99 -30.29 -16.60
C GLY A 528 -10.21 -29.13 -17.24
N ASP A 529 -10.73 -28.52 -18.32
CA ASP A 529 -10.10 -27.41 -19.03
C ASP A 529 -9.99 -26.12 -18.21
N ILE A 530 -9.11 -25.20 -18.61
CA ILE A 530 -9.03 -23.87 -18.04
C ILE A 530 -9.88 -22.90 -18.87
N VAL A 531 -11.10 -22.65 -18.41
CA VAL A 531 -12.04 -21.72 -19.04
C VAL A 531 -11.67 -20.28 -18.69
N THR A 532 -11.53 -19.44 -19.71
CA THR A 532 -11.36 -18.00 -19.57
C THR A 532 -12.71 -17.29 -19.69
N VAL A 533 -13.05 -16.50 -18.68
CA VAL A 533 -14.22 -15.62 -18.68
C VAL A 533 -13.81 -14.26 -19.20
N HIS A 534 -14.44 -13.79 -20.27
CA HIS A 534 -14.31 -12.42 -20.74
C HIS A 534 -15.64 -11.69 -20.46
N ALA A 535 -15.62 -10.74 -19.53
CA ALA A 535 -16.80 -9.99 -19.12
C ALA A 535 -16.60 -8.48 -19.34
N TRP A 536 -17.28 -7.92 -20.33
CA TRP A 536 -17.36 -6.47 -20.54
C TRP A 536 -18.51 -5.91 -19.69
N VAL A 537 -18.19 -4.99 -18.78
CA VAL A 537 -19.17 -4.32 -17.94
C VAL A 537 -19.18 -2.83 -18.26
N THR A 538 -20.33 -2.32 -18.72
CA THR A 538 -20.47 -0.90 -19.11
C THR A 538 -21.34 -0.17 -18.09
N LEU A 539 -20.81 0.94 -17.57
CA LEU A 539 -21.49 1.81 -16.61
C LEU A 539 -22.03 3.04 -17.34
N ASN A 540 -23.36 3.13 -17.42
CA ASN A 540 -24.08 4.23 -18.04
C ASN A 540 -24.75 5.10 -16.96
N ARG A 541 -24.78 6.42 -17.18
CA ARG A 541 -25.53 7.39 -16.37
C ARG A 541 -26.23 8.40 -17.29
N VAL A 542 -27.34 8.98 -16.82
CA VAL A 542 -28.15 9.94 -17.61
C VAL A 542 -27.32 11.15 -18.04
N ASN A 543 -26.43 11.60 -17.16
CA ASN A 543 -25.50 12.72 -17.38
C ASN A 543 -24.17 12.33 -18.06
N GLY A 544 -24.02 11.08 -18.53
CA GLY A 544 -22.82 10.60 -19.23
C GLY A 544 -21.57 10.44 -18.36
N LEU A 545 -21.67 10.56 -17.02
CA LEU A 545 -20.50 10.44 -16.14
C LEU A 545 -20.09 8.97 -15.92
N ILE A 546 -18.85 8.65 -16.27
CA ILE A 546 -18.24 7.31 -16.09
C ILE A 546 -17.90 7.03 -14.61
N GLY A 547 -17.63 8.07 -13.82
CA GLY A 547 -17.31 7.95 -12.40
C GLY A 547 -17.54 9.25 -11.64
N ALA A 548 -18.14 9.12 -10.45
CA ALA A 548 -18.26 10.19 -9.47
C ALA A 548 -18.32 9.60 -8.06
N LEU A 549 -18.34 10.47 -7.05
CA LEU A 549 -18.64 10.06 -5.67
C LEU A 549 -20.16 9.87 -5.52
N PRO A 550 -20.63 8.82 -4.82
CA PRO A 550 -22.03 8.52 -4.66
C PRO A 550 -22.72 9.56 -3.78
N HIS A 551 -24.03 9.73 -3.94
CA HIS A 551 -24.84 10.47 -2.96
C HIS A 551 -24.77 9.70 -1.63
N ALA A 552 -24.13 10.29 -0.62
CA ALA A 552 -23.99 9.69 0.70
C ALA A 552 -23.78 10.80 1.76
N PRO A 553 -24.81 11.63 2.06
CA PRO A 553 -24.67 12.79 2.94
C PRO A 553 -24.43 12.41 4.40
N TYR A 554 -25.04 11.32 4.87
CA TYR A 554 -24.91 10.85 6.26
C TYR A 554 -23.56 10.18 6.56
N TYR A 555 -22.89 9.63 5.55
CA TYR A 555 -21.59 8.96 5.73
C TYR A 555 -20.45 9.98 5.71
N PRO A 556 -19.68 10.19 6.81
CA PRO A 556 -18.86 11.38 7.00
C PRO A 556 -17.55 11.44 6.19
N PHE A 557 -17.12 10.34 5.56
CA PHE A 557 -15.88 10.28 4.78
C PHE A 557 -16.16 10.26 3.27
N HIS A 558 -15.17 10.65 2.47
CA HIS A 558 -15.23 10.45 1.03
C HIS A 558 -15.05 8.96 0.73
N LYS A 559 -15.88 8.44 -0.17
CA LYS A 559 -15.96 7.02 -0.54
C LYS A 559 -16.18 6.97 -2.04
N GLU A 560 -15.30 6.26 -2.75
CA GLU A 560 -15.45 5.99 -4.19
C GLU A 560 -16.33 4.75 -4.40
N GLU A 561 -17.06 4.70 -5.51
CA GLU A 561 -17.86 3.53 -5.90
C GLU A 561 -16.92 2.38 -6.30
N ASN A 562 -16.98 1.23 -5.60
CA ASN A 562 -16.40 -0.02 -6.10
C ASN A 562 -17.54 -0.97 -6.48
N PHE A 563 -17.23 -1.89 -7.38
CA PHE A 563 -18.14 -2.93 -7.80
C PHE A 563 -17.49 -4.30 -7.67
N TRP A 564 -18.30 -5.33 -7.45
CA TRP A 564 -17.86 -6.72 -7.38
C TRP A 564 -18.55 -7.52 -8.47
N PHE A 565 -17.76 -8.01 -9.42
CA PHE A 565 -18.20 -9.05 -10.35
C PHE A 565 -18.05 -10.42 -9.66
N LEU A 566 -19.11 -11.20 -9.62
CA LEU A 566 -19.13 -12.58 -9.11
C LEU A 566 -19.76 -13.49 -10.18
N LEU A 567 -19.03 -14.51 -10.63
CA LEU A 567 -19.60 -15.64 -11.36
C LEU A 567 -19.92 -16.74 -10.35
N ALA A 568 -21.20 -17.12 -10.25
CA ALA A 568 -21.65 -18.04 -9.20
C ALA A 568 -22.82 -18.93 -9.63
N ASP A 569 -22.91 -20.11 -9.02
CA ASP A 569 -24.10 -20.96 -9.07
C ASP A 569 -25.08 -20.55 -7.95
N PRO A 570 -26.29 -20.05 -8.28
CA PRO A 570 -27.26 -19.61 -7.28
C PRO A 570 -27.92 -20.76 -6.50
N ASN A 571 -27.93 -21.98 -7.06
CA ASN A 571 -28.54 -23.16 -6.46
C ASN A 571 -27.57 -23.82 -5.47
N LEU A 572 -26.31 -23.98 -5.89
CA LEU A 572 -25.25 -24.55 -5.07
C LEU A 572 -24.60 -23.54 -4.11
N ASN A 573 -25.00 -22.26 -4.16
CA ASN A 573 -24.48 -21.17 -3.30
C ASN A 573 -22.96 -20.95 -3.44
N ASN A 574 -22.38 -21.35 -4.59
CA ASN A 574 -20.94 -21.40 -4.83
C ASN A 574 -20.48 -20.26 -5.74
N VAL A 575 -19.48 -19.49 -5.32
CA VAL A 575 -18.78 -18.49 -6.14
C VAL A 575 -17.58 -19.15 -6.82
N TRP A 576 -17.55 -19.13 -8.15
CA TRP A 576 -16.50 -19.73 -8.98
C TRP A 576 -15.39 -18.73 -9.28
N PHE A 577 -15.75 -17.47 -9.54
CA PHE A 577 -14.81 -16.38 -9.80
C PHE A 577 -15.33 -15.06 -9.20
N SER A 578 -14.41 -14.22 -8.73
CA SER A 578 -14.73 -12.91 -8.14
C SER A 578 -13.65 -11.86 -8.46
N GLN A 579 -14.04 -10.70 -8.96
CA GLN A 579 -13.13 -9.57 -9.20
C GLN A 579 -13.73 -8.24 -8.72
N LYS A 580 -12.90 -7.44 -8.04
CA LYS A 580 -13.22 -6.05 -7.68
C LYS A 580 -12.92 -5.13 -8.87
N VAL A 581 -13.86 -4.25 -9.19
CA VAL A 581 -13.80 -3.30 -10.31
C VAL A 581 -13.98 -1.87 -9.78
N ASN A 582 -13.22 -0.92 -10.32
CA ASN A 582 -13.35 0.51 -10.05
C ASN A 582 -13.35 1.26 -11.40
N PHE A 583 -14.26 2.21 -11.58
CA PHE A 583 -14.36 3.02 -12.80
C PHE A 583 -13.56 4.33 -12.70
N MET A 584 -13.20 4.78 -11.49
CA MET A 584 -12.51 6.05 -11.22
C MET A 584 -11.07 6.11 -11.75
N ASP A 585 -10.37 4.97 -11.86
CA ASP A 585 -8.99 4.91 -12.37
C ASP A 585 -8.97 4.42 -13.83
N GLU A 586 -9.17 5.36 -14.76
CA GLU A 586 -9.06 5.12 -16.20
C GLU A 586 -7.65 4.66 -16.61
N ALA A 587 -6.59 5.15 -15.97
CA ALA A 587 -5.21 4.85 -16.35
C ALA A 587 -4.81 3.41 -16.00
N ALA A 588 -5.21 2.94 -14.82
CA ALA A 588 -5.07 1.54 -14.44
C ALA A 588 -5.96 0.63 -15.30
N ALA A 589 -7.19 1.05 -15.62
CA ALA A 589 -8.08 0.31 -16.51
C ALA A 589 -7.52 0.15 -17.92
N ILE A 590 -7.03 1.22 -18.55
CA ILE A 590 -6.36 1.20 -19.85
C ILE A 590 -5.16 0.25 -19.82
N THR A 591 -4.32 0.34 -18.78
CA THR A 591 -3.12 -0.49 -18.65
C THR A 591 -3.46 -1.98 -18.49
N ALA A 592 -4.49 -2.29 -17.67
CA ALA A 592 -4.98 -3.65 -17.49
C ALA A 592 -5.58 -4.23 -18.78
N VAL A 593 -6.37 -3.43 -19.52
CA VAL A 593 -7.01 -3.86 -20.76
C VAL A 593 -6.02 -4.04 -21.91
N SER A 594 -5.08 -3.11 -22.10
CA SER A 594 -4.03 -3.26 -23.12
C SER A 594 -3.16 -4.49 -22.86
N LYS A 595 -2.86 -4.80 -21.59
CA LYS A 595 -2.15 -6.04 -21.24
C LYS A 595 -3.01 -7.28 -21.49
N ALA A 596 -4.26 -7.28 -21.00
CA ALA A 596 -5.19 -8.40 -21.12
C ALA A 596 -5.42 -8.81 -22.59
N ILE A 597 -5.78 -7.85 -23.45
CA ILE A 597 -6.01 -8.10 -24.87
C ILE A 597 -4.70 -8.44 -25.60
N GLY A 598 -3.56 -7.87 -25.19
CA GLY A 598 -2.24 -8.29 -25.67
C GLY A 598 -1.98 -9.77 -25.41
N GLU A 599 -2.09 -10.23 -24.16
CA GLU A 599 -1.86 -11.63 -23.77
C GLU A 599 -2.84 -12.59 -24.48
N THR A 600 -4.11 -12.22 -24.66
CA THR A 600 -5.08 -13.04 -25.42
C THR A 600 -4.76 -13.12 -26.91
N MET A 601 -4.41 -12.01 -27.56
CA MET A 601 -4.10 -11.98 -29.00
C MET A 601 -2.74 -12.62 -29.32
N GLU A 602 -1.77 -12.53 -28.41
CA GLU A 602 -0.52 -13.30 -28.48
C GLU A 602 -0.79 -14.81 -28.34
N GLY A 603 -1.69 -15.21 -27.42
CA GLY A 603 -2.12 -16.59 -27.25
C GLY A 603 -2.83 -17.18 -28.47
N SER A 604 -3.61 -16.37 -29.21
CA SER A 604 -4.25 -16.78 -30.46
C SER A 604 -3.34 -16.66 -31.70
N GLY A 605 -2.06 -16.31 -31.53
CA GLY A 605 -1.10 -16.19 -32.64
C GLY A 605 -1.39 -15.04 -33.62
N ALA A 606 -2.13 -14.01 -33.22
CA ALA A 606 -2.50 -12.90 -34.09
C ALA A 606 -1.29 -12.01 -34.46
N SER A 607 -1.37 -11.30 -35.59
CA SER A 607 -0.29 -10.40 -35.99
C SER A 607 -0.21 -9.15 -35.10
N VAL A 608 0.99 -8.58 -34.98
CA VAL A 608 1.24 -7.34 -34.23
C VAL A 608 0.32 -6.18 -34.68
N LYS A 609 -0.09 -6.15 -35.95
CA LYS A 609 -1.05 -5.17 -36.47
C LYS A 609 -2.44 -5.39 -35.87
N GLU A 610 -2.97 -6.62 -35.95
CA GLU A 610 -4.29 -6.99 -35.42
C GLU A 610 -4.35 -6.77 -33.90
N THR A 611 -3.31 -7.20 -33.16
CA THR A 611 -3.15 -6.94 -31.73
C THR A 611 -3.18 -5.44 -31.42
N SER A 612 -2.45 -4.61 -32.19
CA SER A 612 -2.48 -3.15 -31.99
C SER A 612 -3.84 -2.51 -32.25
N THR A 613 -4.62 -3.01 -33.23
CA THR A 613 -5.97 -2.53 -33.50
C THR A 613 -6.98 -2.98 -32.45
N ALA A 614 -6.90 -4.23 -31.98
CA ALA A 614 -7.76 -4.75 -30.92
C ALA A 614 -7.51 -4.01 -29.59
N ILE A 615 -6.24 -3.74 -29.24
CA ILE A 615 -5.88 -2.91 -28.08
C ILE A 615 -6.46 -1.49 -28.23
N ARG A 616 -6.39 -0.86 -29.41
CA ARG A 616 -6.97 0.48 -29.61
C ARG A 616 -8.49 0.48 -29.41
N GLU A 617 -9.21 -0.46 -30.01
CA GLU A 617 -10.67 -0.57 -29.86
C GLU A 617 -11.05 -0.84 -28.39
N ALA A 618 -10.30 -1.71 -27.70
CA ALA A 618 -10.53 -1.99 -26.29
C ALA A 618 -10.26 -0.76 -25.39
N VAL A 619 -9.27 0.07 -25.71
CA VAL A 619 -9.02 1.37 -25.05
C VAL A 619 -10.13 2.38 -25.33
N GLU A 620 -10.69 2.40 -26.54
CA GLU A 620 -11.85 3.24 -26.87
C GLU A 620 -13.11 2.80 -26.10
N LYS A 621 -13.35 1.49 -25.96
CA LYS A 621 -14.40 0.94 -25.05
C LYS A 621 -14.17 1.35 -23.59
N VAL A 622 -12.92 1.32 -23.11
CA VAL A 622 -12.58 1.79 -21.74
C VAL A 622 -12.86 3.28 -21.55
N ARG A 623 -12.60 4.11 -22.57
CA ARG A 623 -12.95 5.54 -22.59
C ARG A 623 -14.45 5.80 -22.69
N GLY A 624 -15.20 4.88 -23.31
CA GLY A 624 -16.67 4.91 -23.37
C GLY A 624 -17.38 4.50 -22.07
N GLY A 625 -16.64 4.14 -21.01
CA GLY A 625 -17.22 3.75 -19.72
C GLY A 625 -17.30 2.23 -19.49
N SER A 626 -16.80 1.41 -20.41
CA SER A 626 -16.69 -0.04 -20.22
C SER A 626 -15.46 -0.41 -19.37
N ARG A 627 -15.52 -1.54 -18.68
CA ARG A 627 -14.36 -2.16 -18.00
C ARG A 627 -14.37 -3.66 -18.32
N LEU A 628 -13.22 -4.19 -18.71
CA LEU A 628 -13.03 -5.62 -18.93
C LEU A 628 -12.69 -6.29 -17.59
N VAL A 629 -13.41 -7.36 -17.30
CA VAL A 629 -13.19 -8.30 -16.22
C VAL A 629 -12.74 -9.60 -16.87
N MET A 630 -11.59 -10.14 -16.44
CA MET A 630 -11.09 -11.42 -16.93
C MET A 630 -10.74 -12.35 -15.77
N GLY A 631 -11.18 -13.60 -15.88
CA GLY A 631 -10.89 -14.64 -14.91
C GLY A 631 -10.61 -15.97 -15.60
N LYS A 632 -9.85 -16.85 -14.95
CA LYS A 632 -9.70 -18.24 -15.37
C LYS A 632 -10.20 -19.16 -14.25
N PHE A 633 -10.99 -20.17 -14.60
CA PHE A 633 -11.49 -21.20 -13.69
C PHE A 633 -11.41 -22.58 -14.34
N GLN A 634 -11.39 -23.66 -13.56
CA GLN A 634 -11.35 -25.02 -14.10
C GLN A 634 -12.75 -25.55 -14.39
N ALA A 635 -12.96 -26.11 -15.58
CA ALA A 635 -14.22 -26.76 -15.94
C ALA A 635 -14.48 -28.00 -15.06
N PRO A 636 -15.70 -28.13 -14.48
CA PRO A 636 -16.09 -29.31 -13.70
C PRO A 636 -16.38 -30.53 -14.59
N GLU A 637 -16.90 -31.59 -13.96
CA GLU A 637 -17.52 -32.77 -14.60
C GLU A 637 -18.52 -32.40 -15.73
N GLU A 638 -18.70 -33.32 -16.70
CA GLU A 638 -19.66 -33.20 -17.81
C GLU A 638 -21.06 -32.71 -17.37
N GLY A 639 -21.58 -31.64 -17.97
CA GLY A 639 -22.91 -31.13 -17.59
C GLY A 639 -23.30 -29.75 -18.13
N ASN A 640 -24.57 -29.38 -17.88
CA ASN A 640 -25.13 -28.07 -18.21
C ASN A 640 -25.26 -27.21 -16.94
N PHE A 641 -24.38 -26.23 -16.77
CA PHE A 641 -24.32 -25.36 -15.59
C PHE A 641 -25.05 -24.04 -15.84
N ASN A 642 -26.10 -23.79 -15.05
CA ASN A 642 -26.87 -22.54 -15.08
C ASN A 642 -26.25 -21.52 -14.12
N LEU A 643 -25.12 -20.94 -14.52
CA LEU A 643 -24.42 -19.92 -13.76
C LEU A 643 -25.17 -18.58 -13.79
N SER A 644 -24.75 -17.67 -12.91
CA SER A 644 -25.22 -16.30 -12.87
C SER A 644 -24.06 -15.35 -12.61
N CYS A 645 -23.94 -14.36 -13.48
CA CYS A 645 -23.06 -13.22 -13.31
C CYS A 645 -23.80 -12.18 -12.46
N TYR A 646 -23.25 -11.86 -11.30
CA TYR A 646 -23.71 -10.79 -10.43
C TYR A 646 -22.70 -9.65 -10.50
N PHE A 647 -23.16 -8.43 -10.76
CA PHE A 647 -22.35 -7.22 -10.63
C PHE A 647 -22.99 -6.32 -9.57
N LEU A 648 -22.34 -6.26 -8.41
CA LEU A 648 -22.88 -5.64 -7.21
C LEU A 648 -22.13 -4.35 -6.89
N CYS A 649 -22.84 -3.24 -6.68
CA CYS A 649 -22.26 -1.98 -6.26
C CYS A 649 -22.04 -1.98 -4.74
N ASP A 650 -20.90 -1.50 -4.25
CA ASP A 650 -20.65 -1.43 -2.80
C ASP A 650 -21.29 -0.21 -2.12
N SER A 651 -21.84 0.75 -2.90
CA SER A 651 -22.23 2.09 -2.42
C SER A 651 -23.66 2.55 -2.75
N TRP A 652 -24.35 1.91 -3.70
CA TRP A 652 -25.72 2.26 -4.12
C TRP A 652 -26.66 1.06 -3.94
N ILE A 653 -27.94 1.32 -3.62
CA ILE A 653 -28.98 0.28 -3.47
C ILE A 653 -29.83 0.24 -4.74
N GLY A 654 -30.09 -0.95 -5.30
CA GLY A 654 -30.93 -1.10 -6.51
C GLY A 654 -30.21 -0.81 -7.84
N CYS A 655 -28.88 -0.61 -7.82
CA CYS A 655 -28.03 -0.55 -9.01
C CYS A 655 -27.45 -1.92 -9.41
N ASP A 656 -27.70 -2.96 -8.61
CA ASP A 656 -27.10 -4.28 -8.79
C ASP A 656 -27.69 -5.02 -10.01
N LYS A 657 -26.84 -5.66 -10.80
CA LYS A 657 -27.24 -6.35 -12.04
C LYS A 657 -26.97 -7.84 -11.96
N LYS A 658 -27.96 -8.66 -12.36
CA LYS A 658 -27.83 -10.11 -12.52
C LYS A 658 -28.10 -10.50 -13.97
N THR A 659 -27.21 -11.32 -14.55
CA THR A 659 -27.35 -11.93 -15.88
C THR A 659 -27.16 -13.44 -15.75
N SER A 660 -28.05 -14.25 -16.31
CA SER A 660 -27.92 -15.72 -16.34
C SER A 660 -27.02 -16.16 -17.49
N LEU A 661 -26.08 -17.07 -17.22
CA LEU A 661 -25.16 -17.64 -18.20
C LEU A 661 -25.30 -19.16 -18.20
N LYS A 662 -25.45 -19.78 -19.38
CA LYS A 662 -25.49 -21.24 -19.52
C LYS A 662 -24.15 -21.71 -20.05
N VAL A 663 -23.42 -22.49 -19.26
CA VAL A 663 -22.17 -23.12 -19.66
C VAL A 663 -22.43 -24.61 -19.86
N LYS A 664 -22.18 -25.13 -21.06
CA LYS A 664 -22.19 -26.56 -21.36
C LYS A 664 -20.75 -27.06 -21.33
N VAL A 665 -20.48 -28.01 -20.43
CA VAL A 665 -19.21 -28.73 -20.37
C VAL A 665 -19.40 -30.10 -21.03
N LEU A 666 -18.56 -30.40 -22.00
CA LEU A 666 -18.51 -31.68 -22.70
C LEU A 666 -17.61 -32.66 -21.96
N LYS A 667 -17.86 -33.95 -22.11
CA LYS A 667 -16.94 -34.99 -21.63
C LYS A 667 -15.59 -34.85 -22.31
N ARG A 668 -14.50 -35.03 -21.55
CA ARG A 668 -13.15 -34.96 -22.11
C ARG A 668 -12.91 -36.08 -23.13
N THR A 669 -12.63 -35.69 -24.36
CA THR A 669 -12.39 -36.58 -25.50
C THR A 669 -10.99 -37.16 -25.41
N ARG A 670 -10.83 -38.49 -25.54
CA ARG A 670 -9.54 -39.20 -25.38
C ARG A 670 -8.50 -38.93 -26.50
N ALA A 671 -8.76 -37.96 -27.38
CA ALA A 671 -7.98 -37.66 -28.58
C ALA A 671 -6.93 -36.54 -28.40
N GLY A 672 -6.59 -36.17 -27.16
CA GLY A 672 -5.70 -35.04 -26.84
C GLY A 672 -4.19 -35.36 -26.72
N THR A 673 -3.76 -36.61 -26.88
CA THR A 673 -2.34 -37.02 -26.69
C THR A 673 -1.74 -37.61 -27.96
N ARG A 674 -1.46 -36.77 -28.96
CA ARG A 674 -0.53 -37.11 -30.06
C ARG A 674 0.22 -35.88 -30.58
N GLY A 675 1.10 -35.33 -29.73
CA GLY A 675 2.04 -34.27 -30.11
C GLY A 675 3.49 -34.71 -29.87
N GLY A 676 4.23 -35.00 -30.94
CA GLY A 676 5.68 -35.16 -30.90
C GLY A 676 6.22 -36.58 -30.64
N HIS A 677 6.20 -37.43 -31.68
CA HIS A 677 7.45 -38.07 -32.11
C HIS A 677 7.39 -38.40 -33.60
N VAL A 678 8.53 -38.22 -34.30
CA VAL A 678 8.70 -38.52 -35.72
C VAL A 678 9.39 -39.87 -35.87
N ALA A 679 8.91 -40.69 -36.79
CA ALA A 679 9.58 -41.87 -37.33
C ALA A 679 9.10 -42.07 -38.78
N GLU A 680 9.97 -42.57 -39.66
CA GLU A 680 9.72 -42.72 -41.10
C GLU A 680 9.13 -44.10 -41.47
N GLU A 681 9.01 -44.36 -42.77
CA GLU A 681 8.23 -45.45 -43.38
C GLU A 681 8.88 -46.85 -43.25
N GLY A 682 8.06 -47.93 -43.31
CA GLY A 682 8.55 -49.29 -43.54
C GLY A 682 7.61 -50.41 -43.04
N PRO A 683 6.86 -51.11 -43.92
CA PRO A 683 5.96 -52.21 -43.53
C PRO A 683 6.49 -53.62 -43.89
N VAL A 684 6.42 -54.57 -42.95
CA VAL A 684 6.54 -56.03 -43.19
C VAL A 684 5.49 -56.77 -42.35
N LEU A 685 5.19 -58.02 -42.73
CA LEU A 685 4.04 -58.84 -42.36
C LEU A 685 4.30 -59.86 -41.22
N GLU A 686 3.19 -60.53 -40.87
CA GLU A 686 3.04 -61.92 -40.39
C GLU A 686 2.97 -62.24 -38.89
N ASP A 687 2.13 -63.24 -38.59
CA ASP A 687 1.53 -63.56 -37.29
C ASP A 687 2.44 -64.41 -36.39
N GLY A 688 2.22 -64.32 -35.07
CA GLY A 688 2.89 -65.15 -34.07
C GLY A 688 2.23 -65.07 -32.69
N VAL A 689 1.34 -66.02 -32.38
CA VAL A 689 0.79 -66.36 -31.04
C VAL A 689 1.93 -67.04 -30.23
N GLU A 690 2.05 -67.04 -28.89
CA GLU A 690 1.06 -67.21 -27.80
C GLU A 690 1.34 -66.34 -26.53
N GLU A 691 0.80 -66.74 -25.37
CA GLU A 691 0.55 -65.94 -24.15
C GLU A 691 1.56 -66.19 -23.00
N GLU A 692 1.58 -65.29 -21.98
CA GLU A 692 2.22 -65.43 -20.64
C GLU A 692 3.78 -65.58 -20.64
N GLU A 693 4.58 -65.41 -19.56
CA GLU A 693 4.50 -64.96 -18.14
C GLU A 693 5.62 -63.87 -17.92
N GLU A 694 5.86 -63.12 -16.83
CA GLU A 694 5.16 -62.78 -15.58
C GLU A 694 5.45 -61.27 -15.22
N ILE A 695 5.95 -60.93 -14.01
CA ILE A 695 6.52 -59.62 -13.60
C ILE A 695 7.72 -59.88 -12.66
N GLU A 696 8.90 -59.32 -12.96
CA GLU A 696 10.06 -59.30 -12.03
C GLU A 696 10.56 -57.87 -11.77
N GLU A 697 11.21 -57.68 -10.62
CA GLU A 697 11.80 -56.41 -10.15
C GLU A 697 13.34 -56.42 -10.34
N GLU A 698 14.10 -55.69 -9.51
CA GLU A 698 15.57 -55.67 -9.44
C GLU A 698 16.29 -55.01 -10.67
N ASP A 699 17.41 -54.28 -10.54
CA ASP A 699 18.25 -54.05 -9.36
C ASP A 699 18.98 -52.68 -9.32
N ASP A 700 19.58 -52.44 -8.13
CA ASP A 700 20.43 -51.37 -7.58
C ASP A 700 21.54 -50.69 -8.45
N ASP A 701 22.16 -49.60 -7.95
CA ASP A 701 23.56 -49.68 -7.42
C ASP A 701 24.15 -48.42 -6.70
N TYR A 702 25.02 -48.68 -5.70
CA TYR A 702 25.99 -47.86 -4.91
C TYR A 702 25.64 -46.41 -4.42
N ASP A 703 25.82 -45.97 -3.16
CA ASP A 703 26.94 -46.05 -2.17
C ASP A 703 28.27 -45.38 -2.63
N SER A 704 29.15 -44.81 -1.81
CA SER A 704 29.29 -44.63 -0.34
C SER A 704 29.76 -43.16 -0.03
N GLU A 705 30.40 -42.68 1.06
CA GLU A 705 31.03 -43.26 2.26
C GLU A 705 31.30 -42.18 3.37
N TYR A 706 31.92 -42.63 4.46
CA TYR A 706 32.68 -41.97 5.54
C TYR A 706 32.01 -41.49 6.84
N SER A 707 32.57 -42.03 7.93
CA SER A 707 32.14 -41.99 9.34
C SER A 707 33.21 -41.35 10.23
N GLU A 708 32.84 -41.04 11.49
CA GLU A 708 33.50 -41.52 12.74
C GLU A 708 32.91 -40.81 13.99
N ASP A 709 32.35 -41.62 14.91
CA ASP A 709 32.65 -41.70 16.37
C ASP A 709 32.34 -40.51 17.32
N GLU A 710 31.98 -40.69 18.62
CA GLU A 710 31.79 -41.89 19.48
C GLU A 710 30.92 -41.56 20.74
N GLU A 711 30.72 -42.59 21.59
CA GLU A 711 30.16 -42.71 22.95
C GLU A 711 28.63 -42.57 23.19
N ASP A 712 27.98 -43.73 23.25
CA ASP A 712 26.69 -44.00 23.91
C ASP A 712 26.90 -44.52 25.36
N LYS A 713 25.89 -44.42 26.24
CA LYS A 713 25.90 -45.12 27.54
C LYS A 713 24.50 -45.48 28.03
N LEU A 714 24.19 -46.76 27.83
CA LEU A 714 22.93 -47.41 28.14
C LEU A 714 23.18 -48.52 29.17
N ASP A 715 22.40 -48.61 30.25
CA ASP A 715 22.19 -49.91 30.90
C ASP A 715 20.81 -50.06 31.59
N LYS A 716 20.43 -51.30 31.87
CA LYS A 716 19.09 -51.74 32.28
C LYS A 716 19.03 -52.02 33.79
N ASN A 717 17.86 -51.83 34.41
CA ASN A 717 17.18 -53.00 35.02
C ASN A 717 15.69 -52.83 35.36
N LYS A 718 15.08 -53.94 35.80
CA LYS A 718 13.62 -54.16 35.98
C LYS A 718 13.18 -54.22 37.45
N LYS A 719 11.85 -54.13 37.62
CA LYS A 719 10.98 -54.61 38.74
C LYS A 719 10.98 -53.80 40.05
N GLY A 720 9.77 -53.47 40.51
CA GLY A 720 9.49 -52.97 41.86
C GLY A 720 8.05 -52.49 42.08
N LYS A 721 7.07 -53.40 42.22
CA LYS A 721 5.77 -53.06 42.84
C LYS A 721 5.83 -53.38 44.33
N ALA A 722 5.58 -52.40 45.19
CA ALA A 722 5.48 -52.57 46.64
C ALA A 722 4.00 -52.54 47.09
N ALA A 723 3.73 -53.09 48.29
CA ALA A 723 2.41 -53.57 48.68
C ALA A 723 1.48 -52.54 49.36
N ASN A 724 0.18 -52.87 49.32
CA ASN A 724 -0.90 -52.62 50.29
C ASN A 724 -0.68 -51.57 51.40
N GLY A 725 -1.56 -50.55 51.44
CA GLY A 725 -1.77 -49.74 52.64
C GLY A 725 -2.58 -50.47 53.71
N THR A 726 -2.30 -50.21 55.01
CA THR A 726 -3.00 -50.86 56.14
C THR A 726 -3.22 -49.92 57.34
N VAL A 727 -4.45 -49.36 57.45
CA VAL A 727 -5.26 -49.22 58.70
C VAL A 727 -4.83 -48.27 59.87
N ARG A 728 -5.80 -47.43 60.30
CA ARG A 728 -6.04 -46.77 61.64
C ARG A 728 -5.29 -45.47 62.07
N GLY A 729 -6.01 -44.68 62.89
CA GLY A 729 -5.58 -43.47 63.64
C GLY A 729 -6.08 -42.16 63.01
N LYS A 730 -7.09 -41.40 63.46
CA LYS A 730 -7.76 -41.12 64.76
C LYS A 730 -7.09 -39.98 65.57
N GLY A 731 -7.85 -38.92 65.88
CA GLY A 731 -7.38 -37.63 66.45
C GLY A 731 -7.21 -36.57 65.34
N GLY A 732 -7.46 -35.27 65.54
CA GLY A 732 -7.71 -34.52 66.79
C GLY A 732 -6.41 -34.33 67.58
N GLU A 733 -6.04 -33.16 68.09
CA GLU A 733 -6.66 -31.82 68.28
C GLU A 733 -5.49 -30.79 68.27
N SER A 734 -5.59 -29.46 68.27
CA SER A 734 -6.64 -28.40 68.25
C SER A 734 -5.92 -27.05 67.93
N SER A 735 -6.57 -25.89 68.16
CA SER A 735 -6.01 -24.63 68.73
C SER A 735 -4.62 -24.09 68.29
N SER A 736 -4.42 -22.79 68.04
CA SER A 736 -5.31 -21.61 68.10
C SER A 736 -4.55 -20.39 67.54
N GLU A 737 -5.25 -19.26 67.37
CA GLU A 737 -4.76 -17.86 67.39
C GLU A 737 -3.46 -17.47 66.62
N GLY A 738 -3.42 -16.43 65.80
CA GLY A 738 -4.42 -15.39 65.50
C GLY A 738 -3.81 -13.99 65.58
N SER A 739 -4.37 -13.02 64.84
CA SER A 739 -3.88 -11.62 64.75
C SER A 739 -2.51 -11.47 64.07
N SER A 740 -2.19 -10.41 63.32
CA SER A 740 -2.96 -9.40 62.58
C SER A 740 -1.97 -8.61 61.70
N SER A 741 -2.44 -7.63 60.93
CA SER A 741 -1.77 -6.34 60.62
C SER A 741 -0.37 -6.32 59.96
N ASP A 742 -0.08 -5.50 58.96
CA ASP A 742 -0.92 -4.58 58.17
C ASP A 742 -0.21 -4.24 56.83
N GLU A 743 -0.82 -3.34 56.07
CA GLU A 743 -0.41 -2.63 54.85
C GLU A 743 1.11 -2.45 54.58
N GLU A 744 1.56 -2.79 53.36
CA GLU A 744 1.89 -1.83 52.27
C GLU A 744 1.69 -2.48 50.88
#